data_AF-A0A150Q554-F1
#
_entry.id   AF-A0A150Q554-F1
#
_cell.length_a   1.000
_cell.length_b   1.000
_cell.length_c   1.000
_cell.angle_alpha   90.00
_cell.angle_beta   90.00
_cell.angle_gamma   90.00
#
_symmetry.space_group_name_H-M   'P 1'
#
loop_
_entity.id
_entity.type
_entity.pdbx_description
1 polymer ?
#
loop_
_entity_poly.entity_id
_entity_poly.type
_entity_poly.pdbx_seq_one_letter_code
_entity_poly.pdbx_strand_id
1 'polypeptide(L)'
;MGGIIAMWLEVELDAGDQGLRVSARSSRDERAPERELLPEGGLDALQAFASKVGRAVRGGKPLDPAALSDAQRLYGELIDGDLRDVLVRLGEAAKERRLLVRLFARDRALQGIPWEALCRPGTSEGFWGTDPRLLLARGVGSTEPWESTEPCEPREVDGAVRVLAIAPGAHEQALAALSGALGEAIGSGEVEWLDPIAGPDVSPRVLFDRLRRSKKPHIVHFLGHGGVDVSDRPVLRMADDEEGEEVWLTAEALGRELRASSSGDLRLVVLEACEGAKAGAFGSAAEVLGKAGADAVVAHLWPVKADVARVCSTEIYRALTGADRTSGDIGAAVAAARRTLLATSAEAFSPVLYLRGSDSVIFNFRRRRVSKPSASRGSKRLAPALQGLLEGAFTTVIGDVDEDRSVLRQELTSFMKENGDARIDGLSLSTLTQRCVLRFGQEVLHSLFQQSLTQTAHDEIPPLIEALARFVRPGVHLTLLWKPHLERALAAAHPQRTVYAIQPSIAALSGKPRVVKRAAGTTSWKMEPLLPRRFDLENEIVVLRLYGGYSAEARPIFSPPILTDDDHIHGLLGADGLKAPSWMTGLLALPRTQPGLFVGLSILDWRHRMLLRWLYDHSPAPKDSLALLTPDAEPAEVEIWDSGGGLPGAIRITAITEDPACLAPLLADFGMDEAR
;
A
#
# COMPACT_ATOMS: atom_id res chain seq x y z
N MET A 1 -25.16 -8.64 37.48
CA MET A 1 -23.75 -8.42 37.08
C MET A 1 -23.61 -6.93 36.80
N GLY A 2 -22.92 -6.20 37.67
CA GLY A 2 -22.81 -4.73 37.54
C GLY A 2 -22.10 -4.36 36.24
N GLY A 3 -22.76 -3.53 35.43
CA GLY A 3 -22.16 -2.97 34.22
C GLY A 3 -20.88 -2.22 34.59
N ILE A 4 -19.75 -2.62 34.00
CA ILE A 4 -18.45 -2.03 34.27
C ILE A 4 -18.44 -0.64 33.61
N ILE A 5 -18.56 0.41 34.42
CA ILE A 5 -18.63 1.81 33.99
C ILE A 5 -17.33 2.19 33.26
N ALA A 6 -17.43 2.75 32.04
CA ALA A 6 -16.31 3.32 31.33
C ALA A 6 -15.79 4.57 32.07
N MET A 7 -14.48 4.65 32.30
CA MET A 7 -13.86 5.79 32.98
C MET A 7 -13.58 6.88 31.94
N TRP A 8 -14.23 8.02 32.11
CA TRP A 8 -14.03 9.20 31.26
C TRP A 8 -13.89 10.48 32.08
N LEU A 9 -13.20 11.46 31.48
CA LEU A 9 -13.04 12.83 31.95
C LEU A 9 -13.38 13.78 30.78
N GLU A 10 -14.34 14.67 30.99
CA GLU A 10 -14.67 15.75 30.08
C GLU A 10 -14.07 17.03 30.61
N VAL A 11 -13.32 17.73 29.77
CA VAL A 11 -12.70 19.02 30.09
C VAL A 11 -13.31 20.06 29.16
N GLU A 12 -13.98 21.07 29.71
CA GLU A 12 -14.49 22.19 28.93
C GLU A 12 -13.44 23.31 28.92
N LEU A 13 -13.21 23.86 27.73
CA LEU A 13 -12.22 24.89 27.45
C LEU A 13 -12.94 26.06 26.76
N ASP A 14 -13.07 27.17 27.49
CA ASP A 14 -13.73 28.39 27.01
C ASP A 14 -12.77 29.58 27.04
N ALA A 15 -12.82 30.45 26.04
CA ALA A 15 -12.07 31.70 26.06
C ALA A 15 -12.71 32.68 27.06
N GLY A 16 -11.91 33.17 28.01
CA GLY A 16 -12.29 34.25 28.92
C GLY A 16 -11.78 35.61 28.46
N ASP A 17 -12.14 36.68 29.18
CA ASP A 17 -11.77 38.06 28.82
C ASP A 17 -10.25 38.30 28.88
N GLN A 18 -9.51 37.55 29.72
CA GLN A 18 -8.04 37.65 29.84
C GLN A 18 -7.29 36.30 29.76
N GLY A 19 -7.99 35.18 29.54
CA GLY A 19 -7.39 33.86 29.67
C GLY A 19 -8.24 32.70 29.14
N LEU A 20 -7.99 31.51 29.67
CA LEU A 20 -8.64 30.25 29.34
C LEU A 20 -9.42 29.75 30.56
N ARG A 21 -10.73 29.62 30.47
CA ARG A 21 -11.52 28.96 31.52
C ARG A 21 -11.51 27.46 31.30
N VAL A 22 -11.21 26.73 32.36
CA VAL A 22 -11.15 25.27 32.37
C VAL A 22 -12.07 24.75 33.44
N SER A 23 -12.99 23.88 33.04
CA SER A 23 -13.81 23.09 33.95
C SER A 23 -13.67 21.62 33.58
N ALA A 24 -13.91 20.72 34.53
CA ALA A 24 -13.91 19.30 34.21
C ALA A 24 -14.98 18.53 34.97
N ARG A 25 -15.55 17.53 34.29
CA ARG A 25 -16.52 16.58 34.83
C ARG A 25 -16.05 15.16 34.57
N SER A 26 -16.20 14.29 35.56
CA SER A 26 -15.84 12.88 35.43
C SER A 26 -17.05 11.95 35.39
N SER A 27 -16.79 10.72 34.93
CA SER A 27 -17.69 9.56 35.05
C SER A 27 -18.12 9.18 36.48
N ARG A 28 -17.52 9.78 37.52
CA ARG A 28 -17.84 9.55 38.93
C ARG A 28 -18.56 10.73 39.58
N ASP A 29 -19.11 11.65 38.77
CA ASP A 29 -19.69 12.93 39.21
C ASP A 29 -18.71 13.85 39.98
N GLU A 30 -17.41 13.55 39.98
CA GLU A 30 -16.39 14.49 40.45
C GLU A 30 -16.34 15.66 39.46
N ARG A 31 -16.44 16.90 39.98
CA ARG A 31 -16.29 18.13 39.22
C ARG A 31 -15.06 18.87 39.72
N ALA A 32 -14.13 19.18 38.82
CA ALA A 32 -13.09 20.16 39.12
C ALA A 32 -13.74 21.56 39.08
N PRO A 33 -13.48 22.43 40.07
CA PRO A 33 -14.02 23.79 40.07
C PRO A 33 -13.56 24.54 38.82
N GLU A 34 -14.44 25.38 38.27
CA GLU A 34 -14.09 26.25 37.14
C GLU A 34 -12.92 27.16 37.53
N ARG A 35 -11.87 27.14 36.70
CA ARG A 35 -10.66 27.92 36.93
C ARG A 35 -10.33 28.75 35.70
N GLU A 36 -10.02 30.02 35.92
CA GLU A 36 -9.41 30.85 34.89
C GLU A 36 -7.90 30.63 34.92
N LEU A 37 -7.39 30.02 33.86
CA LEU A 37 -5.96 29.94 33.57
C LEU A 37 -5.56 31.22 32.83
N LEU A 38 -4.52 31.86 33.34
CA LEU A 38 -3.81 32.92 32.63
C LEU A 38 -2.47 32.31 32.20
N PRO A 39 -2.38 31.67 31.01
CA PRO A 39 -1.08 31.29 30.49
C PRO A 39 -0.17 32.52 30.48
N GLU A 40 1.12 32.37 30.78
CA GLU A 40 2.04 33.49 30.53
C GLU A 40 1.98 33.87 29.04
N GLY A 41 1.40 35.04 28.75
CA GLY A 41 1.10 35.51 27.39
C GLY A 41 -0.32 35.21 26.86
N GLY A 42 -1.26 34.72 27.67
CA GLY A 42 -2.68 34.58 27.33
C GLY A 42 -2.97 33.66 26.13
N LEU A 43 -4.04 33.96 25.38
CA LEU A 43 -4.39 33.24 24.14
C LEU A 43 -3.29 33.33 23.08
N ASP A 44 -2.51 34.41 23.05
CA ASP A 44 -1.41 34.60 22.10
C ASP A 44 -0.31 33.55 22.30
N ALA A 45 -0.04 33.14 23.54
CA ALA A 45 0.91 32.08 23.83
C ALA A 45 0.45 30.72 23.28
N LEU A 46 -0.85 30.42 23.37
CA LEU A 46 -1.44 29.21 22.78
C LEU A 46 -1.33 29.24 21.25
N GLN A 47 -1.61 30.38 20.61
CA GLN A 47 -1.47 30.53 19.16
C GLN A 47 -0.02 30.45 18.69
N ALA A 48 0.92 31.03 19.46
CA ALA A 48 2.34 30.91 19.20
C ALA A 48 2.81 29.44 19.30
N PHE A 49 2.35 28.71 20.31
CA PHE A 49 2.59 27.28 20.44
C PHE A 49 2.04 26.50 19.24
N ALA A 50 0.77 26.70 18.88
CA ALA A 50 0.14 26.06 17.71
C ALA A 50 0.92 26.35 16.41
N SER A 51 1.41 27.58 16.25
CA SER A 51 2.24 27.98 15.10
C SER A 51 3.59 27.27 15.06
N LYS A 52 4.26 27.09 16.22
CA LYS A 52 5.52 26.34 16.31
C LYS A 52 5.31 24.86 15.95
N VAL A 53 4.32 24.20 16.55
CA VAL A 53 3.98 22.80 16.25
C VAL A 53 3.60 22.64 14.77
N GLY A 54 2.74 23.51 14.24
CA GLY A 54 2.32 23.48 12.85
C GLY A 54 3.47 23.69 11.85
N ARG A 55 4.53 24.43 12.22
CA ARG A 55 5.76 24.53 11.39
C ARG A 55 6.55 23.21 11.40
N ALA A 56 6.67 22.55 12.55
CA ALA A 56 7.34 21.26 12.65
C ALA A 56 6.60 20.17 11.85
N VAL A 57 5.26 20.14 11.96
CA VAL A 57 4.39 19.24 11.19
C VAL A 57 4.56 19.43 9.68
N ARG A 58 4.38 20.66 9.17
CA ARG A 58 4.53 20.94 7.73
C ARG A 58 5.94 20.66 7.21
N GLY A 59 6.95 20.78 8.07
CA GLY A 59 8.34 20.47 7.75
C GLY A 59 8.68 18.98 7.82
N GLY A 60 7.81 18.13 8.37
CA GLY A 60 8.12 16.74 8.69
C GLY A 60 9.32 16.60 9.64
N LYS A 61 9.43 17.50 10.62
CA LYS A 61 10.55 17.57 11.56
C LYS A 61 10.10 17.20 12.98
N PRO A 62 11.02 16.76 13.86
CA PRO A 62 10.72 16.68 15.28
C PRO A 62 10.43 18.07 15.87
N LEU A 63 9.77 18.10 17.05
CA LEU A 63 9.56 19.32 17.80
C LEU A 63 10.90 19.94 18.22
N ASP A 64 11.07 21.24 17.99
CA ASP A 64 12.24 21.95 18.47
C ASP A 64 12.21 22.13 20.00
N PRO A 65 13.36 22.36 20.67
CA PRO A 65 13.40 22.49 22.13
C PRO A 65 12.55 23.63 22.70
N ALA A 66 12.33 24.72 21.94
CA ALA A 66 11.52 25.83 22.39
C ALA A 66 10.03 25.46 22.38
N ALA A 67 9.57 24.77 21.34
CA ALA A 67 8.23 24.23 21.24
C ALA A 67 7.96 23.15 22.30
N LEU A 68 8.96 22.31 22.61
CA LEU A 68 8.88 21.34 23.70
C LEU A 68 8.78 22.02 25.07
N SER A 69 9.55 23.08 25.31
CA SER A 69 9.46 23.87 26.54
C SER A 69 8.08 24.49 26.71
N ASP A 70 7.50 25.04 25.63
CA ASP A 70 6.13 25.55 25.65
C ASP A 70 5.12 24.44 25.92
N ALA A 71 5.27 23.27 25.28
CA ALA A 71 4.41 22.10 25.50
C ALA A 71 4.42 21.64 26.97
N GLN A 72 5.59 21.64 27.61
CA GLN A 72 5.75 21.27 29.01
C GLN A 72 5.15 22.31 29.97
N ARG A 73 5.39 23.60 29.70
CA ARG A 73 4.83 24.69 30.48
C ARG A 73 3.29 24.68 30.42
N LEU A 74 2.73 24.64 29.22
CA LEU A 74 1.28 24.62 29.00
C LEU A 74 0.63 23.37 29.59
N TYR A 75 1.29 22.21 29.53
CA TYR A 75 0.81 21.01 30.24
C TYR A 75 0.76 21.23 31.75
N GLY A 76 1.81 21.81 32.33
CA GLY A 76 1.89 22.10 33.77
C GLY A 76 0.82 23.08 34.25
N GLU A 77 0.51 24.08 33.43
CA GLU A 77 -0.55 25.07 33.69
C GLU A 77 -1.95 24.48 33.54
N LEU A 78 -2.18 23.68 32.48
CA LEU A 78 -3.49 23.07 32.22
C LEU A 78 -3.80 21.94 33.21
N ILE A 79 -2.84 21.04 33.41
CA ILE A 79 -2.98 19.84 34.27
C ILE A 79 -2.35 20.14 35.63
N ASP A 80 -2.97 21.08 36.35
CA ASP A 80 -2.55 21.53 37.68
C ASP A 80 -3.52 21.08 38.79
N GLY A 81 -3.03 21.04 40.03
CA GLY A 81 -3.79 20.80 41.27
C GLY A 81 -4.98 19.85 41.13
N ASP A 82 -6.18 20.39 41.23
CA ASP A 82 -7.45 19.65 41.24
C ASP A 82 -7.67 18.78 39.99
N LEU A 83 -7.35 19.30 38.79
CA LEU A 83 -7.53 18.53 37.54
C LEU A 83 -6.53 17.38 37.46
N ARG A 84 -5.29 17.61 37.92
CA ARG A 84 -4.28 16.56 38.02
C ARG A 84 -4.71 15.47 38.98
N ASP A 85 -5.24 15.84 40.14
CA ASP A 85 -5.69 14.90 41.15
C ASP A 85 -6.86 14.04 40.67
N VAL A 86 -7.84 14.66 39.98
CA VAL A 86 -8.94 13.92 39.32
C VAL A 86 -8.39 12.97 38.25
N LEU A 87 -7.47 13.44 37.39
CA LEU A 87 -6.88 12.63 36.32
C LEU A 87 -6.09 11.44 36.88
N VAL A 88 -5.32 11.62 37.96
CA VAL A 88 -4.59 10.54 38.65
C VAL A 88 -5.56 9.54 39.25
N ARG A 89 -6.57 9.98 40.02
CA ARG A 89 -7.57 9.09 40.63
C ARG A 89 -8.33 8.27 39.58
N LEU A 90 -8.75 8.90 38.49
CA LEU A 90 -9.44 8.22 37.39
C LEU A 90 -8.50 7.27 36.64
N GLY A 91 -7.23 7.64 36.47
CA GLY A 91 -6.21 6.77 35.88
C GLY A 91 -5.97 5.51 36.71
N GLU A 92 -5.85 5.64 38.03
CA GLU A 92 -5.74 4.50 38.96
C GLU A 92 -7.01 3.64 38.95
N ALA A 93 -8.18 4.28 38.88
CA ALA A 93 -9.46 3.59 38.79
C ALA A 93 -9.65 2.81 37.48
N ALA A 94 -9.07 3.28 36.38
CA ALA A 94 -9.15 2.63 35.08
C ALA A 94 -8.35 1.31 35.04
N LYS A 95 -7.38 1.10 35.95
CA LYS A 95 -6.53 -0.10 36.04
C LYS A 95 -5.84 -0.41 34.70
N GLU A 96 -6.17 -1.55 34.08
CA GLU A 96 -5.65 -1.98 32.77
C GLU A 96 -6.38 -1.33 31.59
N ARG A 97 -7.49 -0.64 31.82
CA ARG A 97 -8.21 0.13 30.80
C ARG A 97 -7.61 1.53 30.67
N ARG A 98 -7.75 2.12 29.48
CA ARG A 98 -7.31 3.50 29.21
C ARG A 98 -8.39 4.48 29.63
N LEU A 99 -7.99 5.61 30.21
CA LEU A 99 -8.89 6.70 30.57
C LEU A 99 -9.20 7.53 29.32
N LEU A 100 -10.48 7.68 28.98
CA LEU A 100 -10.91 8.57 27.90
C LEU A 100 -10.95 10.01 28.42
N VAL A 101 -10.23 10.91 27.76
CA VAL A 101 -10.30 12.35 28.00
C VAL A 101 -10.90 13.03 26.78
N ARG A 102 -11.99 13.77 26.99
CA ARG A 102 -12.69 14.52 25.95
C ARG A 102 -12.54 16.02 26.18
N LEU A 103 -12.00 16.72 25.20
CA LEU A 103 -11.82 18.17 25.23
C LEU A 103 -12.94 18.88 24.48
N PHE A 104 -13.72 19.70 25.17
CA PHE A 104 -14.74 20.54 24.57
C PHE A 104 -14.21 21.96 24.43
N ALA A 105 -13.54 22.22 23.30
CA ALA A 105 -13.08 23.56 22.90
C ALA A 105 -14.16 24.22 22.04
N ARG A 106 -15.01 25.05 22.65
CA ARG A 106 -16.15 25.69 21.97
C ARG A 106 -15.73 26.90 21.14
N ASP A 107 -14.69 27.60 21.58
CA ASP A 107 -14.14 28.74 20.86
C ASP A 107 -13.27 28.28 19.67
N ARG A 108 -13.50 28.89 18.51
CA ARG A 108 -12.71 28.71 17.28
C ARG A 108 -11.20 28.84 17.53
N ALA A 109 -10.78 29.81 18.34
CA ALA A 109 -9.37 30.04 18.66
C ALA A 109 -8.74 28.83 19.36
N LEU A 110 -9.52 28.09 20.15
CA LEU A 110 -9.08 26.92 20.91
C LEU A 110 -9.15 25.62 20.10
N GLN A 111 -10.00 25.57 19.07
CA GLN A 111 -10.06 24.44 18.15
C GLN A 111 -8.78 24.27 17.33
N GLY A 112 -8.06 25.36 17.02
CA GLY A 112 -6.78 25.30 16.30
C GLY A 112 -5.58 24.82 17.13
N ILE A 113 -5.73 24.70 18.45
CA ILE A 113 -4.62 24.38 19.36
C ILE A 113 -4.35 22.87 19.35
N PRO A 114 -3.08 22.42 19.23
CA PRO A 114 -2.71 21.00 19.29
C PRO A 114 -2.61 20.52 20.73
N TRP A 115 -3.75 20.32 21.39
CA TRP A 115 -3.80 19.77 22.74
C TRP A 115 -3.10 18.41 22.85
N GLU A 116 -3.08 17.66 21.74
CA GLU A 116 -2.35 16.41 21.55
C GLU A 116 -0.83 16.52 21.78
N ALA A 117 -0.26 17.71 21.52
CA ALA A 117 1.17 17.99 21.61
C ALA A 117 1.60 18.52 22.98
N LEU A 118 0.70 18.64 23.96
CA LEU A 118 1.08 18.97 25.34
C LEU A 118 1.93 17.85 25.94
N CYS A 119 3.01 18.18 26.65
CA CYS A 119 4.00 17.21 27.11
C CYS A 119 4.19 17.27 28.62
N ARG A 120 4.33 16.14 29.31
CA ARG A 120 4.57 16.15 30.75
C ARG A 120 5.92 16.82 31.07
N PRO A 121 5.96 17.75 32.05
CA PRO A 121 7.20 18.37 32.51
C PRO A 121 8.29 17.34 32.83
N GLY A 122 9.52 17.61 32.38
CA GLY A 122 10.67 16.72 32.62
C GLY A 122 10.76 15.50 31.69
N THR A 123 9.89 15.40 30.68
CA THR A 123 9.93 14.31 29.68
C THR A 123 10.07 14.86 28.25
N SER A 124 10.80 14.16 27.39
CA SER A 124 10.92 14.53 25.96
C SER A 124 9.84 13.91 25.08
N GLU A 125 9.21 12.82 25.54
CA GLU A 125 8.25 12.02 24.76
C GLU A 125 6.92 11.77 25.48
N GLY A 126 6.72 12.35 26.67
CA GLY A 126 5.50 12.18 27.48
C GLY A 126 4.34 13.04 27.00
N PHE A 127 4.03 12.99 25.70
CA PHE A 127 2.96 13.78 25.08
C PHE A 127 1.57 13.21 25.40
N TRP A 128 0.59 14.09 25.54
CA TRP A 128 -0.77 13.72 25.93
C TRP A 128 -1.48 12.88 24.88
N GLY A 129 -1.28 13.19 23.60
CA GLY A 129 -1.85 12.46 22.47
C GLY A 129 -1.30 11.05 22.27
N THR A 130 -0.15 10.72 22.90
CA THR A 130 0.53 9.41 22.76
C THR A 130 0.61 8.61 24.06
N ASP A 131 0.17 9.17 25.21
CA ASP A 131 0.21 8.48 26.50
C ASP A 131 -0.53 7.13 26.41
N PRO A 132 0.13 5.99 26.71
CA PRO A 132 -0.46 4.66 26.54
C PRO A 132 -1.63 4.39 27.49
N ARG A 133 -1.80 5.19 28.54
CA ARG A 133 -2.87 5.06 29.54
C ARG A 133 -4.07 5.97 29.27
N LEU A 134 -3.95 6.90 28.31
CA LEU A 134 -4.99 7.89 28.01
C LEU A 134 -5.45 7.76 26.56
N LEU A 135 -6.73 8.03 26.33
CA LEU A 135 -7.29 8.21 24.99
C LEU A 135 -7.77 9.66 24.90
N LEU A 136 -7.08 10.48 24.11
CA LEU A 136 -7.43 11.88 23.94
C LEU A 136 -8.30 12.08 22.71
N ALA A 137 -9.49 12.65 22.91
CA ALA A 137 -10.44 13.03 21.86
C ALA A 137 -10.99 14.44 22.08
N ARG A 138 -11.51 15.03 21.02
CA ARG A 138 -12.25 16.31 21.02
C ARG A 138 -13.73 16.00 21.12
N GLY A 139 -14.39 16.53 22.15
CA GLY A 139 -15.80 16.28 22.41
C GLY A 139 -16.69 17.02 21.42
N VAL A 140 -17.63 16.30 20.80
CA VAL A 140 -18.67 16.90 19.97
C VAL A 140 -19.97 16.96 20.78
N GLY A 141 -20.44 18.17 21.08
CA GLY A 141 -21.74 18.37 21.71
C GLY A 141 -22.87 18.19 20.70
N SER A 142 -23.89 17.38 21.03
CA SER A 142 -25.14 17.29 20.28
C SER A 142 -26.30 17.74 21.17
N THR A 143 -27.16 18.61 20.63
CA THR A 143 -28.41 19.05 21.27
C THR A 143 -29.59 18.13 20.93
N GLU A 144 -29.46 17.26 19.94
CA GLU A 144 -30.47 16.23 19.67
C GLU A 144 -30.35 15.15 20.74
N PRO A 145 -31.38 14.99 21.61
CA PRO A 145 -31.51 13.78 22.41
C PRO A 145 -31.55 12.66 21.40
N TRP A 146 -30.71 11.66 21.62
CA TRP A 146 -30.71 10.50 20.77
C TRP A 146 -32.14 9.95 20.70
N GLU A 147 -32.65 9.56 19.52
CA GLU A 147 -34.04 9.10 19.38
C GLU A 147 -34.33 7.75 20.07
N SER A 148 -33.51 7.33 21.03
CA SER A 148 -33.89 6.27 21.95
C SER A 148 -33.50 6.68 23.38
N THR A 149 -33.44 5.82 24.40
CA THR A 149 -33.13 6.20 25.80
C THR A 149 -31.99 5.45 26.56
N GLU A 150 -30.82 5.19 25.96
CA GLU A 150 -29.77 4.20 26.21
C GLU A 150 -28.42 4.83 25.83
N PRO A 151 -27.32 4.51 26.54
CA PRO A 151 -25.96 4.93 26.17
C PRO A 151 -25.62 4.54 24.73
N CYS A 152 -24.62 5.22 24.13
CA CYS A 152 -24.09 4.85 22.82
C CYS A 152 -23.42 3.46 22.91
N GLU A 153 -24.22 2.41 22.88
CA GLU A 153 -23.71 1.05 22.94
C GLU A 153 -23.01 0.74 21.61
N PRO A 154 -21.80 0.16 21.65
CA PRO A 154 -21.10 -0.30 20.45
C PRO A 154 -22.02 -1.17 19.58
N ARG A 155 -22.33 -0.70 18.37
CA ARG A 155 -23.25 -1.40 17.46
C ARG A 155 -22.60 -2.68 16.95
N GLU A 156 -23.35 -3.78 16.93
CA GLU A 156 -22.83 -5.07 16.42
C GLU A 156 -22.50 -4.98 14.92
N VAL A 157 -21.40 -5.63 14.51
CA VAL A 157 -21.09 -5.93 13.11
C VAL A 157 -20.82 -7.41 13.01
N ASP A 158 -21.70 -8.11 12.31
CA ASP A 158 -21.62 -9.57 12.17
C ASP A 158 -20.62 -10.03 11.11
N GLY A 159 -20.14 -9.13 10.24
CA GLY A 159 -19.23 -9.44 9.13
C GLY A 159 -18.07 -8.45 8.98
N ALA A 160 -17.67 -8.21 7.74
CA ALA A 160 -16.62 -7.27 7.40
C ALA A 160 -17.03 -5.81 7.68
N VAL A 161 -16.08 -4.96 8.03
CA VAL A 161 -16.29 -3.52 8.18
C VAL A 161 -16.33 -2.90 6.79
N ARG A 162 -17.52 -2.48 6.36
CA ARG A 162 -17.76 -1.77 5.10
C ARG A 162 -17.12 -0.39 5.09
N VAL A 163 -16.15 -0.19 4.19
CA VAL A 163 -15.44 1.07 3.99
C VAL A 163 -15.77 1.61 2.59
N LEU A 164 -16.25 2.85 2.53
CA LEU A 164 -16.45 3.58 1.28
C LEU A 164 -15.41 4.69 1.17
N ALA A 165 -14.57 4.62 0.14
CA ALA A 165 -13.63 5.69 -0.18
C ALA A 165 -14.24 6.69 -1.16
N ILE A 166 -14.04 7.98 -0.89
CA ILE A 166 -14.47 9.11 -1.72
C ILE A 166 -13.22 9.90 -2.10
N ALA A 167 -12.92 10.02 -3.39
CA ALA A 167 -11.72 10.68 -3.90
C ALA A 167 -12.05 11.53 -5.15
N PRO A 168 -12.65 12.72 -4.98
CA PRO A 168 -13.13 13.54 -6.11
C PRO A 168 -11.98 14.22 -6.85
N GLY A 169 -11.89 14.11 -8.18
CA GLY A 169 -10.82 14.72 -8.97
C GLY A 169 -9.62 13.78 -9.17
N ALA A 170 -8.42 14.36 -9.30
CA ALA A 170 -7.18 13.63 -9.62
C ALA A 170 -6.51 12.96 -8.40
N HIS A 171 -7.30 12.25 -7.57
CA HIS A 171 -6.82 11.56 -6.37
C HIS A 171 -6.75 10.03 -6.51
N GLU A 172 -6.73 9.50 -7.75
CA GLU A 172 -6.66 8.06 -8.02
C GLU A 172 -5.43 7.38 -7.39
N GLN A 173 -4.27 8.07 -7.39
CA GLN A 173 -3.06 7.54 -6.76
C GLN A 173 -3.20 7.41 -5.24
N ALA A 174 -3.86 8.37 -4.58
CA ALA A 174 -4.12 8.32 -3.14
C ALA A 174 -5.13 7.20 -2.81
N LEU A 175 -6.13 7.01 -3.68
CA LEU A 175 -7.09 5.91 -3.55
C LEU A 175 -6.42 4.53 -3.71
N ALA A 176 -5.58 4.36 -4.73
CA ALA A 176 -4.82 3.14 -4.95
C ALA A 176 -3.87 2.85 -3.77
N ALA A 177 -3.20 3.89 -3.26
CA ALA A 177 -2.33 3.78 -2.10
C ALA A 177 -3.08 3.38 -0.82
N LEU A 178 -4.29 3.93 -0.59
CA LEU A 178 -5.15 3.55 0.53
C LEU A 178 -5.65 2.11 0.38
N SER A 179 -6.12 1.73 -0.80
CA SER A 179 -6.58 0.35 -1.08
C SER A 179 -5.46 -0.66 -0.88
N GLY A 180 -4.27 -0.39 -1.42
CA GLY A 180 -3.09 -1.24 -1.25
C GLY A 180 -2.64 -1.33 0.22
N ALA A 181 -2.67 -0.22 0.96
CA ALA A 181 -2.38 -0.21 2.39
C ALA A 181 -3.35 -1.05 3.23
N LEU A 182 -4.60 -1.18 2.77
CA LEU A 182 -5.63 -2.00 3.41
C LEU A 182 -5.73 -3.41 2.81
N GLY A 183 -4.85 -3.79 1.87
CA GLY A 183 -4.92 -5.05 1.14
C GLY A 183 -4.98 -6.28 2.04
N GLU A 184 -4.22 -6.31 3.13
CA GLU A 184 -4.28 -7.42 4.11
C GLU A 184 -5.64 -7.51 4.83
N ALA A 185 -6.20 -6.36 5.23
CA ALA A 185 -7.50 -6.30 5.89
C ALA A 185 -8.65 -6.62 4.92
N ILE A 186 -8.52 -6.24 3.65
CA ILE A 186 -9.47 -6.57 2.58
C ILE A 186 -9.40 -8.07 2.26
N GLY A 187 -8.19 -8.60 2.02
CA GLY A 187 -7.97 -10.01 1.68
C GLY A 187 -8.35 -10.99 2.79
N SER A 188 -8.18 -10.60 4.05
CA SER A 188 -8.65 -11.39 5.20
C SER A 188 -10.16 -11.31 5.43
N GLY A 189 -10.86 -10.42 4.73
CA GLY A 189 -12.28 -10.14 4.92
C GLY A 189 -12.59 -9.35 6.18
N GLU A 190 -11.59 -8.74 6.82
CA GLU A 190 -11.81 -7.80 7.91
C GLU A 190 -12.53 -6.54 7.42
N VAL A 191 -12.12 -6.04 6.27
CA VAL A 191 -12.68 -4.87 5.61
C VAL A 191 -13.39 -5.30 4.34
N GLU A 192 -14.63 -4.86 4.16
CA GLU A 192 -15.32 -4.94 2.87
C GLU A 192 -15.10 -3.61 2.17
N TRP A 193 -14.29 -3.61 1.12
CA TRP A 193 -14.05 -2.45 0.28
C TRP A 193 -15.24 -2.24 -0.65
N LEU A 194 -15.97 -1.15 -0.46
CA LEU A 194 -17.10 -0.79 -1.32
C LEU A 194 -16.61 -0.06 -2.58
N ASP A 195 -17.40 -0.13 -3.66
CA ASP A 195 -17.12 0.59 -4.90
C ASP A 195 -16.84 2.08 -4.62
N PRO A 196 -15.60 2.55 -4.88
CA PRO A 196 -15.21 3.90 -4.50
C PRO A 196 -15.90 4.95 -5.37
N ILE A 197 -16.15 6.12 -4.78
CA ILE A 197 -16.65 7.29 -5.51
C ILE A 197 -15.46 8.18 -5.83
N ALA A 198 -14.85 7.95 -6.99
CA ALA A 198 -13.63 8.61 -7.41
C ALA A 198 -13.64 8.96 -8.90
N GLY A 199 -12.80 9.93 -9.28
CA GLY A 199 -12.61 10.35 -10.66
C GLY A 199 -12.88 11.85 -10.91
N PRO A 200 -12.56 12.32 -12.13
CA PRO A 200 -12.65 13.73 -12.51
C PRO A 200 -14.09 14.24 -12.69
N ASP A 201 -15.09 13.37 -12.66
CA ASP A 201 -16.51 13.70 -12.85
C ASP A 201 -17.32 13.74 -11.53
N VAL A 202 -16.64 13.57 -10.38
CA VAL A 202 -17.28 13.50 -9.06
C VAL A 202 -17.69 14.90 -8.59
N SER A 203 -18.80 15.38 -9.13
CA SER A 203 -19.54 16.56 -8.65
C SER A 203 -20.38 16.23 -7.41
N PRO A 204 -20.86 17.24 -6.64
CA PRO A 204 -21.80 17.01 -5.53
C PRO A 204 -23.01 16.17 -5.92
N ARG A 205 -23.56 16.38 -7.12
CA ARG A 205 -24.71 15.65 -7.63
C ARG A 205 -24.39 14.17 -7.84
N VAL A 206 -23.25 13.87 -8.47
CA VAL A 206 -22.78 12.49 -8.71
C VAL A 206 -22.49 11.79 -7.39
N LEU A 207 -21.82 12.49 -6.47
CA LEU A 207 -21.55 11.98 -5.12
C LEU A 207 -22.84 11.56 -4.42
N PHE A 208 -23.85 12.43 -4.37
CA PHE A 208 -25.11 12.15 -3.68
C PHE A 208 -25.91 11.03 -4.35
N ASP A 209 -25.96 10.98 -5.68
CA ASP A 209 -26.64 9.89 -6.39
C ASP A 209 -25.96 8.54 -6.11
N ARG A 210 -24.62 8.48 -6.12
CA ARG A 210 -23.89 7.25 -5.76
C ARG A 210 -24.10 6.88 -4.29
N LEU A 211 -24.01 7.81 -3.35
CA LEU A 211 -24.24 7.53 -1.92
C LEU A 211 -25.62 6.91 -1.66
N ARG A 212 -26.66 7.31 -2.40
CA ARG A 212 -28.02 6.76 -2.27
C ARG A 212 -28.17 5.35 -2.85
N ARG A 213 -27.33 4.97 -3.81
CA ARG A 213 -27.39 3.69 -4.53
C ARG A 213 -26.43 2.65 -3.96
N SER A 214 -25.33 3.11 -3.38
CA SER A 214 -24.29 2.26 -2.80
C SER A 214 -24.78 1.53 -1.56
N LYS A 215 -24.10 0.43 -1.23
CA LYS A 215 -24.28 -0.26 0.04
C LYS A 215 -23.93 0.70 1.18
N LYS A 216 -24.68 0.63 2.29
CA LYS A 216 -24.51 1.51 3.45
C LYS A 216 -23.14 1.32 4.11
N PRO A 217 -22.25 2.32 4.13
CA PRO A 217 -20.93 2.18 4.72
C PRO A 217 -20.99 2.23 6.26
N HIS A 218 -20.08 1.53 6.92
CA HIS A 218 -19.80 1.79 8.33
C HIS A 218 -18.77 2.92 8.49
N ILE A 219 -17.85 3.01 7.53
CA ILE A 219 -16.79 4.01 7.50
C ILE A 219 -16.81 4.71 6.14
N VAL A 220 -16.79 6.04 6.16
CA VAL A 220 -16.54 6.86 4.97
C VAL A 220 -15.15 7.46 5.08
N HIS A 221 -14.31 7.20 4.10
CA HIS A 221 -12.96 7.77 4.00
C HIS A 221 -12.93 8.78 2.86
N PHE A 222 -12.84 10.06 3.20
CA PHE A 222 -12.72 11.15 2.24
C PHE A 222 -11.25 11.52 2.01
N LEU A 223 -10.79 11.38 0.78
CA LEU A 223 -9.45 11.74 0.29
C LEU A 223 -9.58 13.01 -0.56
N GLY A 224 -8.92 14.09 -0.16
CA GLY A 224 -8.96 15.33 -0.95
C GLY A 224 -8.45 16.56 -0.22
N HIS A 225 -9.10 17.70 -0.47
CA HIS A 225 -8.75 18.97 0.17
C HIS A 225 -9.92 19.50 1.00
N GLY A 226 -9.61 20.05 2.18
CA GLY A 226 -10.55 20.76 3.03
C GLY A 226 -10.25 22.25 3.03
N GLY A 227 -11.22 23.04 3.47
CA GLY A 227 -11.07 24.48 3.58
C GLY A 227 -12.26 25.12 4.26
N VAL A 228 -12.29 26.45 4.18
CA VAL A 228 -13.43 27.27 4.59
C VAL A 228 -13.83 28.16 3.42
N ASP A 229 -15.13 28.31 3.18
CA ASP A 229 -15.63 29.18 2.12
C ASP A 229 -15.57 30.67 2.53
N VAL A 230 -15.99 31.55 1.63
CA VAL A 230 -16.06 33.01 1.87
C VAL A 230 -17.02 33.40 3.01
N SER A 231 -17.95 32.51 3.37
CA SER A 231 -18.86 32.65 4.51
C SER A 231 -18.35 31.93 5.76
N ASP A 232 -17.08 31.52 5.74
CA ASP A 232 -16.37 30.84 6.81
C ASP A 232 -17.00 29.50 7.22
N ARG A 233 -17.70 28.84 6.28
CA ARG A 233 -18.26 27.49 6.46
C ARG A 233 -17.24 26.43 6.03
N PRO A 234 -17.10 25.33 6.77
CA PRO A 234 -16.23 24.22 6.36
C PRO A 234 -16.69 23.59 5.05
N VAL A 235 -15.75 23.46 4.12
CA VAL A 235 -15.97 22.88 2.79
C VAL A 235 -14.94 21.81 2.47
N LEU A 236 -15.33 20.87 1.62
CA LEU A 236 -14.52 19.81 1.05
C LEU A 236 -14.47 19.98 -0.46
N ARG A 237 -13.31 19.74 -1.05
CA ARG A 237 -13.07 19.90 -2.47
C ARG A 237 -13.72 18.78 -3.26
N MET A 238 -14.45 19.14 -4.32
CA MET A 238 -15.01 18.21 -5.30
C MET A 238 -14.18 18.25 -6.60
N ALA A 239 -14.54 17.42 -7.58
CA ALA A 239 -13.94 17.52 -8.91
C ALA A 239 -14.34 18.86 -9.57
N ASP A 240 -13.43 19.39 -10.38
CA ASP A 240 -13.65 20.62 -11.13
C ASP A 240 -14.84 20.47 -12.09
N ASP A 241 -15.53 21.56 -12.40
CA ASP A 241 -16.65 21.52 -13.34
C ASP A 241 -16.20 21.45 -14.81
N GLU A 242 -17.16 21.45 -15.74
CA GLU A 242 -16.89 21.36 -17.19
C GLU A 242 -16.07 22.55 -17.72
N GLU A 243 -16.03 23.67 -16.98
CA GLU A 243 -15.29 24.88 -17.30
C GLU A 243 -13.88 24.87 -16.64
N GLY A 244 -13.57 23.84 -15.86
CA GLY A 244 -12.33 23.71 -15.10
C GLY A 244 -12.32 24.52 -13.81
N GLU A 245 -13.49 24.99 -13.36
CA GLU A 245 -13.61 25.82 -12.17
C GLU A 245 -13.75 25.00 -10.90
N GLU A 246 -13.32 25.65 -9.82
CA GLU A 246 -13.18 25.09 -8.50
C GLU A 246 -14.53 24.79 -7.80
N VAL A 247 -14.90 23.52 -7.65
CA VAL A 247 -16.16 23.13 -6.97
C VAL A 247 -15.94 22.72 -5.52
N TRP A 248 -16.71 23.32 -4.62
CA TRP A 248 -16.64 23.05 -3.17
C TRP A 248 -17.99 22.58 -2.61
N LEU A 249 -17.95 21.55 -1.76
CA LEU A 249 -19.11 21.00 -1.06
C LEU A 249 -19.04 21.35 0.43
N THR A 250 -20.11 21.88 1.00
CA THR A 250 -20.14 22.16 2.45
C THR A 250 -20.18 20.87 3.27
N ALA A 251 -19.46 20.85 4.39
CA ALA A 251 -19.47 19.72 5.32
C ALA A 251 -20.88 19.42 5.86
N GLU A 252 -21.71 20.45 6.00
CA GLU A 252 -23.11 20.32 6.43
C GLU A 252 -23.96 19.59 5.37
N ALA A 253 -23.79 19.92 4.09
CA ALA A 253 -24.51 19.24 3.02
C ALA A 253 -24.11 17.76 2.92
N LEU A 254 -22.80 17.47 3.02
CA LEU A 254 -22.32 16.10 3.08
C LEU A 254 -22.87 15.35 4.31
N GLY A 255 -22.82 15.97 5.48
CA GLY A 255 -23.32 15.38 6.72
C GLY A 255 -24.81 15.03 6.64
N ARG A 256 -25.62 15.92 6.05
CA ARG A 256 -27.06 15.69 5.83
C ARG A 256 -27.32 14.50 4.91
N GLU A 257 -26.58 14.41 3.80
CA GLU A 257 -26.72 13.30 2.86
C GLU A 257 -26.24 11.97 3.48
N LEU A 258 -25.13 11.98 4.22
CA LEU A 258 -24.63 10.80 4.94
C LEU A 258 -25.64 10.32 5.98
N ARG A 259 -26.25 11.23 6.76
CA ARG A 259 -27.30 10.89 7.72
C ARG A 259 -28.49 10.21 7.04
N ALA A 260 -28.92 10.73 5.89
CA ALA A 260 -30.05 10.19 5.14
C ALA A 260 -29.75 8.83 4.48
N SER A 261 -28.60 8.70 3.82
CA SER A 261 -28.22 7.50 3.05
C SER A 261 -27.77 6.33 3.93
N SER A 262 -27.15 6.60 5.08
CA SER A 262 -26.54 5.56 5.92
C SER A 262 -27.53 4.83 6.84
N SER A 263 -28.73 5.38 7.06
CA SER A 263 -29.76 4.84 7.98
C SER A 263 -29.24 4.41 9.37
N GLY A 264 -28.21 5.08 9.90
CA GLY A 264 -27.59 4.75 11.18
C GLY A 264 -26.48 3.69 11.15
N ASP A 265 -26.05 3.18 9.99
CA ASP A 265 -24.90 2.26 9.90
C ASP A 265 -23.55 2.96 10.02
N LEU A 266 -23.48 4.23 9.61
CA LEU A 266 -22.27 5.05 9.64
C LEU A 266 -21.83 5.30 11.08
N ARG A 267 -20.56 4.99 11.36
CA ARG A 267 -19.93 5.13 12.69
C ARG A 267 -18.73 6.05 12.65
N LEU A 268 -17.93 5.95 11.59
CA LEU A 268 -16.68 6.69 11.45
C LEU A 268 -16.64 7.45 10.13
N VAL A 269 -16.21 8.71 10.20
CA VAL A 269 -15.73 9.44 9.02
C VAL A 269 -14.23 9.69 9.19
N VAL A 270 -13.45 9.40 8.15
CA VAL A 270 -12.02 9.75 8.09
C VAL A 270 -11.85 10.83 7.04
N LEU A 271 -11.47 12.03 7.48
CA LEU A 271 -11.13 13.15 6.63
C LEU A 271 -9.61 13.19 6.45
N GLU A 272 -9.13 12.46 5.46
CA GLU A 272 -7.76 12.59 4.94
C GLU A 272 -7.74 13.73 3.91
N ALA A 273 -8.18 14.89 4.39
CA ALA A 273 -8.18 16.14 3.64
C ALA A 273 -7.27 17.13 4.35
N CYS A 274 -6.42 17.82 3.58
CA CYS A 274 -5.64 18.95 4.10
C CYS A 274 -6.59 19.90 4.84
N GLU A 275 -6.31 20.19 6.11
CA GLU A 275 -7.11 21.10 6.95
C GLU A 275 -8.54 20.64 7.32
N GLY A 276 -8.86 19.33 7.26
CA GLY A 276 -10.19 18.81 7.65
C GLY A 276 -10.61 19.10 9.10
N ALA A 277 -9.67 19.40 10.00
CA ALA A 277 -9.92 19.83 11.37
C ALA A 277 -9.75 21.34 11.61
N LYS A 278 -9.49 22.13 10.56
CA LYS A 278 -9.39 23.59 10.66
C LYS A 278 -10.76 24.19 10.97
N ALA A 279 -10.79 25.07 11.96
CA ALA A 279 -12.02 25.67 12.46
C ALA A 279 -12.49 26.84 11.56
N GLY A 280 -13.71 26.75 11.04
CA GLY A 280 -14.48 27.86 10.47
C GLY A 280 -15.38 28.52 11.52
N ALA A 281 -16.22 29.47 11.10
CA ALA A 281 -17.22 30.12 11.96
C ALA A 281 -18.24 29.13 12.54
N PHE A 282 -18.43 27.98 11.87
CA PHE A 282 -19.40 26.95 12.24
C PHE A 282 -18.74 25.67 12.80
N GLY A 283 -17.50 25.78 13.27
CA GLY A 283 -16.67 24.65 13.71
C GLY A 283 -15.81 24.09 12.57
N SER A 284 -15.17 22.96 12.79
CA SER A 284 -14.42 22.24 11.74
C SER A 284 -15.33 21.31 10.94
N ALA A 285 -14.90 20.89 9.73
CA ALA A 285 -15.64 19.88 8.97
C ALA A 285 -15.84 18.59 9.79
N ALA A 286 -14.85 18.22 10.60
CA ALA A 286 -14.93 17.09 11.50
C ALA A 286 -16.01 17.24 12.59
N GLU A 287 -16.11 18.43 13.20
CA GLU A 287 -17.14 18.71 14.20
C GLU A 287 -18.55 18.70 13.58
N VAL A 288 -18.71 19.30 12.39
CA VAL A 288 -19.98 19.31 11.66
C VAL A 288 -20.46 17.90 11.33
N LEU A 289 -19.56 17.04 10.83
CA LEU A 289 -19.89 15.65 10.49
C LEU A 289 -20.18 14.80 11.74
N GLY A 290 -19.49 15.06 12.85
CA GLY A 290 -19.81 14.45 14.14
C GLY A 290 -21.21 14.84 14.63
N LYS A 291 -21.58 16.12 14.51
CA LYS A 291 -22.94 16.61 14.84
C LYS A 291 -23.99 16.02 13.89
N ALA A 292 -23.64 15.78 12.63
CA ALA A 292 -24.54 15.24 11.62
C ALA A 292 -24.84 13.74 11.77
N GLY A 293 -24.15 13.02 12.65
CA GLY A 293 -24.52 11.65 13.03
C GLY A 293 -23.41 10.62 13.04
N ALA A 294 -22.17 10.97 12.67
CA ALA A 294 -21.02 10.07 12.87
C ALA A 294 -20.71 9.93 14.37
N ASP A 295 -20.42 8.71 14.83
CA ASP A 295 -20.05 8.47 16.23
C ASP A 295 -18.64 9.01 16.53
N ALA A 296 -17.76 8.95 15.53
CA ALA A 296 -16.44 9.52 15.54
C ALA A 296 -16.04 10.12 14.18
N VAL A 297 -15.17 11.13 14.20
CA VAL A 297 -14.53 11.67 13.01
C VAL A 297 -13.03 11.82 13.25
N VAL A 298 -12.21 11.26 12.37
CA VAL A 298 -10.76 11.49 12.36
C VAL A 298 -10.44 12.52 11.30
N ALA A 299 -9.66 13.54 11.63
CA ALA A 299 -9.27 14.59 10.70
C ALA A 299 -7.86 15.11 11.01
N HIS A 300 -7.30 15.92 10.11
CA HIS A 300 -5.97 16.49 10.27
C HIS A 300 -6.03 17.99 10.57
N LEU A 301 -5.31 18.46 11.60
CA LEU A 301 -5.17 19.88 11.93
C LEU A 301 -4.38 20.64 10.86
N TRP A 302 -3.35 19.99 10.33
CA TRP A 302 -2.47 20.56 9.31
C TRP A 302 -2.26 19.58 8.14
N PRO A 303 -1.89 20.09 6.96
CA PRO A 303 -1.42 19.24 5.87
C PRO A 303 -0.27 18.34 6.32
N VAL A 304 -0.36 17.05 6.01
CA VAL A 304 0.69 16.05 6.20
C VAL A 304 1.10 15.51 4.84
N LYS A 305 2.30 14.92 4.74
CA LYS A 305 2.73 14.27 3.50
C LYS A 305 1.90 13.02 3.21
N ALA A 306 1.79 12.65 1.93
CA ALA A 306 0.96 11.53 1.48
C ALA A 306 1.41 10.17 2.06
N ASP A 307 2.72 9.95 2.21
CA ASP A 307 3.27 8.76 2.84
C ASP A 307 2.92 8.68 4.33
N VAL A 308 2.95 9.81 5.03
CA VAL A 308 2.58 9.92 6.44
C VAL A 308 1.08 9.71 6.66
N ALA A 309 0.24 10.30 5.80
CA ALA A 309 -1.20 10.09 5.82
C ALA A 309 -1.55 8.60 5.63
N ARG A 310 -0.89 7.94 4.67
CA ARG A 310 -1.02 6.50 4.43
C ARG A 310 -0.62 5.67 5.65
N VAL A 311 0.51 5.96 6.29
CA VAL A 311 0.94 5.25 7.51
C VAL A 311 -0.08 5.44 8.63
N CYS A 312 -0.59 6.66 8.81
CA CYS A 312 -1.63 6.98 9.79
C CYS A 312 -2.89 6.13 9.56
N SER A 313 -3.42 6.15 8.34
CA SER A 313 -4.60 5.39 7.94
C SER A 313 -4.38 3.88 8.13
N THR A 314 -3.23 3.34 7.70
CA THR A 314 -2.88 1.92 7.88
C THR A 314 -2.94 1.49 9.34
N GLU A 315 -2.28 2.25 10.23
CA GLU A 315 -2.24 1.93 11.66
C GLU A 315 -3.61 2.09 12.32
N ILE A 316 -4.42 3.07 11.91
CA ILE A 316 -5.80 3.24 12.39
C ILE A 316 -6.63 2.01 12.02
N TYR A 317 -6.70 1.65 10.73
CA TYR A 317 -7.53 0.52 10.29
C TYR A 317 -7.03 -0.80 10.91
N ARG A 318 -5.72 -1.06 10.93
CA ARG A 318 -5.17 -2.27 11.57
C ARG A 318 -5.57 -2.38 13.04
N ALA A 319 -5.46 -1.29 13.80
CA ALA A 319 -5.83 -1.27 15.21
C ALA A 319 -7.35 -1.33 15.43
N LEU A 320 -8.14 -0.81 14.49
CA LEU A 320 -9.60 -0.71 14.59
C LEU A 320 -10.33 -1.98 14.16
N THR A 321 -9.87 -2.66 13.09
CA THR A 321 -10.63 -3.73 12.43
C THR A 321 -10.02 -5.13 12.54
N GLY A 322 -8.88 -5.29 13.21
CA GLY A 322 -8.18 -6.58 13.37
C GLY A 322 -9.11 -7.73 13.78
N ALA A 323 -8.97 -8.90 13.17
CA ALA A 323 -9.88 -10.03 13.37
C ALA A 323 -9.74 -10.74 14.73
N ASP A 324 -8.66 -10.50 15.48
CA ASP A 324 -8.51 -10.95 16.87
C ASP A 324 -9.28 -10.07 17.87
N ARG A 325 -9.84 -8.93 17.41
CA ARG A 325 -10.53 -7.97 18.25
C ARG A 325 -11.98 -8.37 18.51
N THR A 326 -12.39 -8.21 19.76
CA THR A 326 -13.79 -8.34 20.19
C THR A 326 -14.56 -7.01 20.07
N SER A 327 -13.85 -5.90 19.86
CA SER A 327 -14.41 -4.56 19.68
C SER A 327 -13.43 -3.64 18.93
N GLY A 328 -13.95 -2.66 18.19
CA GLY A 328 -13.16 -1.63 17.52
C GLY A 328 -13.18 -0.32 18.31
N ASP A 329 -12.05 0.01 18.93
CA ASP A 329 -11.82 1.23 19.71
C ASP A 329 -11.05 2.27 18.88
N ILE A 330 -11.76 3.31 18.44
CA ILE A 330 -11.16 4.35 17.59
C ILE A 330 -10.17 5.23 18.36
N GLY A 331 -10.40 5.44 19.66
CA GLY A 331 -9.47 6.16 20.52
C GLY A 331 -8.14 5.43 20.61
N ALA A 332 -8.19 4.12 20.84
CA ALA A 332 -7.01 3.27 20.88
C ALA A 332 -6.28 3.22 19.53
N ALA A 333 -7.02 3.19 18.42
CA ALA A 333 -6.47 3.15 17.07
C ALA A 333 -5.73 4.45 16.72
N VAL A 334 -6.34 5.62 16.96
CA VAL A 334 -5.70 6.93 16.73
C VAL A 334 -4.48 7.09 17.64
N ALA A 335 -4.56 6.71 18.92
CA ALA A 335 -3.41 6.77 19.83
C ALA A 335 -2.25 5.87 19.37
N ALA A 336 -2.54 4.70 18.78
CA ALA A 336 -1.52 3.83 18.18
C ALA A 336 -0.86 4.49 16.97
N ALA A 337 -1.65 5.04 16.03
CA ALA A 337 -1.12 5.75 14.88
C ALA A 337 -0.22 6.93 15.29
N ARG A 338 -0.64 7.75 16.27
CA ARG A 338 0.18 8.86 16.78
C ARG A 338 1.52 8.39 17.35
N ARG A 339 1.54 7.28 18.11
CA ARG A 339 2.81 6.71 18.63
C ARG A 339 3.74 6.27 17.51
N THR A 340 3.21 5.60 16.48
CA THR A 340 4.00 5.18 15.32
C THR A 340 4.59 6.38 14.58
N LEU A 341 3.80 7.44 14.38
CA LEU A 341 4.26 8.64 13.70
C LEU A 341 5.28 9.45 14.52
N LEU A 342 5.13 9.50 15.85
CA LEU A 342 5.98 10.30 16.73
C LEU A 342 7.44 9.83 16.71
N ALA A 343 7.67 8.54 16.44
CA ALA A 343 9.01 7.98 16.28
C ALA A 343 9.79 8.64 15.12
N THR A 344 9.10 9.28 14.17
CA THR A 344 9.70 9.86 12.97
C THR A 344 9.60 11.40 12.97
N SER A 345 8.44 11.97 13.27
CA SER A 345 8.24 13.42 13.16
C SER A 345 7.09 13.95 14.03
N ALA A 346 7.00 15.28 14.12
CA ALA A 346 5.88 15.96 14.77
C ALA A 346 4.54 15.81 14.03
N GLU A 347 4.51 15.22 12.83
CA GLU A 347 3.27 14.96 12.09
C GLU A 347 2.29 14.06 12.85
N ALA A 348 2.78 13.34 13.87
CA ALA A 348 1.98 12.65 14.88
C ALA A 348 0.92 13.52 15.59
N PHE A 349 1.09 14.84 15.64
CA PHE A 349 0.14 15.75 16.29
C PHE A 349 -0.93 16.29 15.35
N SER A 350 -0.86 15.97 14.04
CA SER A 350 -1.87 16.42 13.09
C SER A 350 -3.18 15.61 13.16
N PRO A 351 -3.17 14.26 13.27
CA PRO A 351 -4.39 13.47 13.38
C PRO A 351 -5.12 13.76 14.69
N VAL A 352 -6.35 14.25 14.59
CA VAL A 352 -7.25 14.54 15.70
C VAL A 352 -8.53 13.73 15.62
N LEU A 353 -8.98 13.23 16.77
CA LEU A 353 -10.20 12.44 16.91
C LEU A 353 -11.29 13.30 17.51
N TYR A 354 -12.38 13.49 16.78
CA TYR A 354 -13.63 14.04 17.29
C TYR A 354 -14.55 12.89 17.70
N LEU A 355 -15.10 12.94 18.90
CA LEU A 355 -15.90 11.87 19.47
C LEU A 355 -17.21 12.42 20.08
N ARG A 356 -18.32 11.86 19.63
CA ARG A 356 -19.67 12.24 20.07
C ARG A 356 -20.06 11.56 21.40
N GLY A 357 -19.69 10.29 21.57
CA GLY A 357 -19.99 9.49 22.76
C GLY A 357 -18.98 9.64 23.91
N SER A 358 -19.36 9.11 25.08
CA SER A 358 -18.49 8.98 26.27
C SER A 358 -17.70 7.66 26.32
N ASP A 359 -17.74 6.88 25.24
CA ASP A 359 -16.93 5.70 25.00
C ASP A 359 -16.28 5.82 23.60
N SER A 360 -15.03 5.37 23.47
CA SER A 360 -14.29 5.36 22.21
C SER A 360 -14.45 4.05 21.44
N VAL A 361 -15.15 3.06 22.00
CA VAL A 361 -15.53 1.85 21.28
C VAL A 361 -16.72 2.14 20.36
N ILE A 362 -16.51 2.07 19.05
CA ILE A 362 -17.54 2.35 18.03
C ILE A 362 -17.97 1.09 17.25
N PHE A 363 -17.27 -0.02 17.44
CA PHE A 363 -17.63 -1.33 16.86
C PHE A 363 -17.69 -2.43 17.90
N ASN A 364 -18.73 -3.26 17.83
CA ASN A 364 -18.83 -4.51 18.59
C ASN A 364 -18.65 -5.70 17.63
N PHE A 365 -17.62 -6.50 17.87
CA PHE A 365 -17.26 -7.65 17.04
C PHE A 365 -17.53 -8.99 17.74
N ARG A 366 -18.29 -9.04 18.84
CA ARG A 366 -18.55 -10.28 19.60
C ARG A 366 -19.16 -11.40 18.76
N ARG A 367 -19.94 -11.07 17.73
CA ARG A 367 -20.58 -12.01 16.80
C ARG A 367 -19.94 -12.01 15.41
N ARG A 368 -18.84 -11.27 15.24
CA ARG A 368 -18.20 -11.07 13.94
C ARG A 368 -17.66 -12.39 13.42
N ARG A 369 -18.18 -12.82 12.28
CA ARG A 369 -17.68 -13.97 11.52
C ARG A 369 -16.89 -13.45 10.34
N VAL A 370 -15.68 -13.02 10.63
CA VAL A 370 -14.67 -12.82 9.61
C VAL A 370 -13.84 -14.09 9.53
N SER A 371 -13.41 -14.43 8.31
CA SER A 371 -12.27 -15.34 8.14
C SER A 371 -11.19 -14.87 9.12
N LYS A 372 -10.71 -15.76 10.00
CA LYS A 372 -9.54 -15.42 10.84
C LYS A 372 -8.48 -14.86 9.91
N PRO A 373 -7.72 -13.84 10.33
CA PRO A 373 -6.71 -13.29 9.47
C PRO A 373 -5.84 -14.49 9.10
N SER A 374 -5.86 -14.85 7.82
CA SER A 374 -4.76 -15.59 7.26
C SER A 374 -3.62 -14.58 7.28
N ALA A 375 -3.07 -14.33 8.48
CA ALA A 375 -1.83 -13.60 8.69
C ALA A 375 -0.92 -14.10 7.62
N SER A 376 -0.70 -13.29 6.57
CA SER A 376 -0.29 -13.73 5.24
C SER A 376 0.22 -15.16 5.27
N ARG A 377 -0.74 -16.09 5.24
CA ARG A 377 -0.40 -17.46 4.94
C ARG A 377 -0.29 -17.30 3.42
N GLY A 378 0.88 -17.05 2.83
CA GLY A 378 2.06 -17.84 3.17
C GLY A 378 1.56 -19.26 3.41
N SER A 379 0.74 -19.70 2.45
CA SER A 379 -0.11 -20.87 2.59
C SER A 379 0.87 -21.95 3.00
N LYS A 380 0.76 -22.55 4.19
CA LYS A 380 1.65 -23.68 4.55
C LYS A 380 1.51 -24.87 3.58
N ARG A 381 0.78 -24.70 2.47
CA ARG A 381 0.46 -25.61 1.40
C ARG A 381 0.33 -24.78 0.13
N LEU A 382 1.03 -25.18 -0.92
CA LEU A 382 0.95 -24.57 -2.24
C LEU A 382 -0.51 -24.44 -2.71
N ALA A 383 -0.81 -23.38 -3.47
CA ALA A 383 -2.11 -23.23 -4.11
C ALA A 383 -2.43 -24.51 -4.93
N PRO A 384 -3.67 -25.05 -4.89
CA PRO A 384 -3.99 -26.32 -5.56
C PRO A 384 -3.67 -26.35 -7.06
N ALA A 385 -3.85 -25.20 -7.75
CA ALA A 385 -3.50 -25.07 -9.16
C ALA A 385 -1.98 -25.17 -9.40
N LEU A 386 -1.17 -24.54 -8.52
CA LEU A 386 0.28 -24.66 -8.57
C LEU A 386 0.73 -26.08 -8.22
N GLN A 387 0.15 -26.69 -7.19
CA GLN A 387 0.44 -28.07 -6.84
C GLN A 387 0.18 -29.04 -8.01
N GLY A 388 -1.01 -28.98 -8.62
CA GLY A 388 -1.36 -29.84 -9.75
C GLY A 388 -0.46 -29.64 -10.96
N LEU A 389 0.01 -28.40 -11.20
CA LEU A 389 0.96 -28.11 -12.27
C LEU A 389 2.36 -28.70 -11.98
N LEU A 390 2.85 -28.57 -10.75
CA LEU A 390 4.16 -29.10 -10.33
C LEU A 390 4.22 -30.64 -10.35
N GLU A 391 3.09 -31.30 -10.12
CA GLU A 391 2.95 -32.76 -10.26
C GLU A 391 3.01 -33.22 -11.73
N GLY A 392 2.71 -32.33 -12.68
CA GLY A 392 2.69 -32.59 -14.12
C GLY A 392 4.00 -32.25 -14.86
N ALA A 393 3.93 -32.32 -16.19
CA ALA A 393 4.96 -31.78 -17.09
C ALA A 393 4.53 -30.39 -17.56
N PHE A 394 5.41 -29.41 -17.38
CA PHE A 394 5.13 -28.01 -17.69
C PHE A 394 6.37 -27.32 -18.28
N THR A 395 6.13 -26.27 -19.07
CA THR A 395 7.17 -25.35 -19.52
C THR A 395 7.27 -24.19 -18.56
N THR A 396 8.49 -23.87 -18.12
CA THR A 396 8.75 -22.71 -17.26
C THR A 396 9.16 -21.52 -18.11
N VAL A 397 8.55 -20.37 -17.85
CA VAL A 397 8.93 -19.09 -18.43
C VAL A 397 9.22 -18.11 -17.30
N ILE A 398 10.50 -17.82 -17.09
CA ILE A 398 10.94 -16.83 -16.12
C ILE A 398 11.02 -15.48 -16.82
N GLY A 399 10.19 -14.54 -16.38
CA GLY A 399 10.19 -13.16 -16.80
C GLY A 399 11.27 -12.35 -16.09
N ASP A 400 10.92 -11.16 -15.62
CA ASP A 400 11.84 -10.25 -14.92
C ASP A 400 11.72 -10.28 -13.40
N VAL A 401 11.28 -11.43 -12.86
CA VAL A 401 11.19 -11.67 -11.41
C VAL A 401 12.54 -11.50 -10.72
N ASP A 402 12.56 -10.74 -9.63
CA ASP A 402 13.73 -10.47 -8.78
C ASP A 402 14.98 -9.94 -9.52
N GLU A 403 14.84 -9.42 -10.74
CA GLU A 403 15.92 -8.79 -11.46
C GLU A 403 16.08 -7.34 -11.01
N ASP A 404 17.08 -7.06 -10.16
CA ASP A 404 17.35 -5.69 -9.73
C ASP A 404 17.88 -4.85 -10.90
N ARG A 405 17.00 -3.98 -11.42
CA ARG A 405 17.29 -3.03 -12.49
C ARG A 405 17.64 -1.62 -11.96
N SER A 406 17.70 -1.43 -10.64
CA SER A 406 17.96 -0.13 -10.02
C SER A 406 19.37 0.37 -10.34
N VAL A 407 20.38 -0.51 -10.29
CA VAL A 407 21.77 -0.20 -10.63
C VAL A 407 21.87 0.29 -12.08
N LEU A 408 21.30 -0.45 -13.03
CA LEU A 408 21.28 -0.04 -14.43
C LEU A 408 20.58 1.32 -14.63
N ARG A 409 19.43 1.52 -13.97
CA ARG A 409 18.71 2.79 -14.03
C ARG A 409 19.55 3.93 -13.46
N GLN A 410 20.26 3.72 -12.36
CA GLN A 410 21.12 4.71 -11.72
C GLN A 410 22.32 5.07 -12.59
N GLU A 411 22.98 4.08 -13.19
CA GLU A 411 24.10 4.29 -14.12
C GLU A 411 23.66 5.05 -15.37
N LEU A 412 22.54 4.66 -15.98
CA LEU A 412 21.97 5.38 -17.13
C LEU A 412 21.59 6.81 -16.78
N THR A 413 20.95 7.02 -15.63
CA THR A 413 20.51 8.33 -15.17
C THR A 413 21.71 9.24 -14.89
N SER A 414 22.74 8.72 -14.23
CA SER A 414 23.98 9.44 -13.93
C SER A 414 24.71 9.82 -15.22
N PHE A 415 24.93 8.85 -16.11
CA PHE A 415 25.56 9.08 -17.41
C PHE A 415 24.80 10.13 -18.24
N MET A 416 23.48 10.04 -18.30
CA MET A 416 22.66 10.99 -19.06
C MET A 416 22.72 12.41 -18.47
N LYS A 417 22.68 12.57 -17.13
CA LYS A 417 22.82 13.87 -16.47
C LYS A 417 24.18 14.50 -16.72
N GLU A 418 25.26 13.72 -16.60
CA GLU A 418 26.62 14.17 -16.86
C GLU A 418 26.82 14.64 -18.31
N ASN A 419 26.09 14.03 -19.25
CA ASN A 419 26.13 14.37 -20.68
C ASN A 419 25.01 15.34 -21.11
N GLY A 420 24.51 16.15 -20.16
CA GLY A 420 23.65 17.31 -20.43
C GLY A 420 22.16 16.99 -20.62
N ASP A 421 21.69 15.80 -20.22
CA ASP A 421 20.26 15.46 -20.19
C ASP A 421 19.65 15.60 -18.77
N ALA A 422 19.17 16.80 -18.44
CA ALA A 422 18.66 17.10 -17.09
C ALA A 422 17.19 16.71 -16.86
N ARG A 423 16.40 16.43 -17.92
CA ARG A 423 14.96 16.09 -17.81
C ARG A 423 14.73 14.59 -17.99
N ILE A 424 15.22 13.81 -17.03
CA ILE A 424 15.12 12.34 -17.04
C ILE A 424 14.53 11.73 -15.77
N ASP A 425 14.24 12.55 -14.76
CA ASP A 425 13.63 12.10 -13.51
C ASP A 425 12.19 11.62 -13.78
N GLY A 426 11.87 10.40 -13.33
CA GLY A 426 10.55 9.79 -13.51
C GLY A 426 10.33 9.05 -14.84
N LEU A 427 11.32 9.00 -15.74
CA LEU A 427 11.21 8.22 -16.98
C LEU A 427 11.31 6.70 -16.71
N SER A 428 10.58 5.91 -17.50
CA SER A 428 10.68 4.45 -17.46
C SER A 428 12.05 3.98 -17.95
N LEU A 429 12.45 2.76 -17.55
CA LEU A 429 13.73 2.20 -17.99
C LEU A 429 13.78 2.02 -19.52
N SER A 430 12.68 1.62 -20.19
CA SER A 430 12.68 1.50 -21.66
C SER A 430 12.87 2.86 -22.33
N THR A 431 12.28 3.92 -21.76
CA THR A 431 12.47 5.28 -22.29
C THR A 431 13.90 5.75 -22.10
N LEU A 432 14.53 5.45 -20.95
CA LEU A 432 15.93 5.77 -20.70
C LEU A 432 16.88 5.02 -21.65
N THR A 433 16.69 3.71 -21.84
CA THR A 433 17.53 2.92 -22.75
C THR A 433 17.36 3.37 -24.19
N GLN A 434 16.12 3.58 -24.66
CA GLN A 434 15.83 4.09 -26.01
C GLN A 434 16.50 5.47 -26.23
N ARG A 435 16.34 6.38 -25.27
CA ARG A 435 16.91 7.74 -25.37
C ARG A 435 18.44 7.71 -25.34
N CYS A 436 19.04 6.80 -24.58
CA CYS A 436 20.49 6.59 -24.57
C CYS A 436 20.99 6.16 -25.95
N VAL A 437 20.37 5.16 -26.57
CA VAL A 437 20.75 4.69 -27.92
C VAL A 437 20.60 5.80 -28.96
N LEU A 438 19.47 6.52 -28.96
CA LEU A 438 19.22 7.58 -29.94
C LEU A 438 20.20 8.76 -29.83
N ARG A 439 20.73 9.05 -28.63
CA ARG A 439 21.66 10.18 -28.42
C ARG A 439 23.13 9.78 -28.51
N PHE A 440 23.49 8.61 -27.98
CA PHE A 440 24.88 8.23 -27.73
C PHE A 440 25.29 6.93 -28.45
N GLY A 441 24.33 6.22 -29.06
CA GLY A 441 24.57 5.00 -29.81
C GLY A 441 24.48 3.72 -28.96
N GLN A 442 24.38 2.58 -29.65
CA GLN A 442 24.15 1.27 -29.04
C GLN A 442 25.35 0.73 -28.24
N GLU A 443 26.58 0.99 -28.70
CA GLU A 443 27.80 0.56 -28.02
C GLU A 443 27.96 1.19 -26.62
N VAL A 444 27.51 2.43 -26.46
CA VAL A 444 27.52 3.13 -25.16
C VAL A 444 26.54 2.46 -24.20
N LEU A 445 25.30 2.20 -24.66
CA LEU A 445 24.31 1.50 -23.86
C LEU A 445 24.81 0.11 -23.44
N HIS A 446 25.40 -0.66 -24.35
CA HIS A 446 25.97 -1.97 -24.05
C HIS A 446 27.09 -1.87 -23.00
N SER A 447 27.94 -0.85 -23.08
CA SER A 447 29.03 -0.64 -22.12
C SER A 447 28.51 -0.32 -20.72
N LEU A 448 27.55 0.60 -20.61
CA LEU A 448 26.90 0.95 -19.33
C LEU A 448 26.18 -0.26 -18.72
N PHE A 449 25.49 -1.02 -19.58
CA PHE A 449 24.81 -2.23 -19.17
C PHE A 449 25.79 -3.30 -18.66
N GLN A 450 26.88 -3.53 -19.38
CA GLN A 450 27.94 -4.45 -18.96
C GLN A 450 28.56 -4.02 -17.62
N GLN A 451 28.77 -2.73 -17.39
CA GLN A 451 29.25 -2.20 -16.12
C GLN A 451 28.27 -2.52 -14.98
N SER A 452 26.97 -2.22 -15.17
CA SER A 452 25.93 -2.46 -14.15
C SER A 452 25.79 -3.94 -13.76
N LEU A 453 25.85 -4.85 -14.75
CA LEU A 453 25.79 -6.29 -14.48
C LEU A 453 27.08 -6.83 -13.85
N THR A 454 28.23 -6.20 -14.10
CA THR A 454 29.51 -6.63 -13.51
C THR A 454 29.55 -6.29 -12.02
N GLN A 455 29.02 -5.14 -11.63
CA GLN A 455 28.90 -4.74 -10.22
C GLN A 455 28.06 -5.73 -9.40
N THR A 456 27.18 -6.48 -10.06
CA THR A 456 26.23 -7.41 -9.45
C THR A 456 26.43 -8.87 -9.95
N ALA A 457 27.62 -9.18 -10.47
CA ALA A 457 27.92 -10.46 -11.13
C ALA A 457 27.94 -11.68 -10.18
N HIS A 458 28.11 -11.42 -8.88
CA HIS A 458 28.20 -12.42 -7.82
C HIS A 458 26.90 -12.59 -7.03
N ASP A 459 25.78 -12.00 -7.49
CA ASP A 459 24.51 -12.16 -6.80
C ASP A 459 24.12 -13.64 -6.69
N GLU A 460 23.63 -13.99 -5.51
CA GLU A 460 23.06 -15.31 -5.22
C GLU A 460 21.88 -15.59 -6.16
N ILE A 461 21.58 -16.87 -6.38
CA ILE A 461 20.42 -17.25 -7.19
C ILE A 461 19.17 -16.81 -6.41
N PRO A 462 18.19 -16.12 -7.05
CA PRO A 462 16.95 -15.77 -6.39
C PRO A 462 16.28 -17.01 -5.76
N PRO A 463 15.88 -16.96 -4.47
CA PRO A 463 15.37 -18.13 -3.76
C PRO A 463 14.19 -18.82 -4.45
N LEU A 464 13.31 -18.05 -5.09
CA LEU A 464 12.17 -18.58 -5.85
C LEU A 464 12.62 -19.41 -7.06
N ILE A 465 13.62 -18.92 -7.81
CA ILE A 465 14.17 -19.62 -8.97
C ILE A 465 14.88 -20.91 -8.53
N GLU A 466 15.63 -20.83 -7.44
CA GLU A 466 16.30 -22.00 -6.85
C GLU A 466 15.29 -23.08 -6.44
N ALA A 467 14.20 -22.70 -5.75
CA ALA A 467 13.17 -23.62 -5.32
C ALA A 467 12.40 -24.23 -6.51
N LEU A 468 12.03 -23.43 -7.51
CA LEU A 468 11.33 -23.89 -8.71
C LEU A 468 12.16 -24.85 -9.56
N ALA A 469 13.48 -24.65 -9.65
CA ALA A 469 14.36 -25.47 -10.47
C ALA A 469 14.29 -26.98 -10.13
N ARG A 470 13.94 -27.32 -8.88
CA ARG A 470 13.77 -28.72 -8.43
C ARG A 470 12.64 -29.45 -9.14
N PHE A 471 11.58 -28.73 -9.52
CA PHE A 471 10.38 -29.29 -10.16
C PHE A 471 10.47 -29.29 -11.69
N VAL A 472 11.45 -28.59 -12.25
CA VAL A 472 11.64 -28.52 -13.70
C VAL A 472 12.03 -29.90 -14.27
N ARG A 473 11.24 -30.37 -15.24
CA ARG A 473 11.45 -31.65 -15.94
C ARG A 473 12.28 -31.48 -17.22
N PRO A 474 12.76 -32.58 -17.85
CA PRO A 474 13.38 -32.52 -19.17
C PRO A 474 12.39 -31.91 -20.17
N GLY A 475 12.91 -31.10 -21.09
CA GLY A 475 12.07 -30.29 -21.96
C GLY A 475 12.70 -28.95 -22.31
N VAL A 476 11.86 -28.02 -22.76
CA VAL A 476 12.27 -26.68 -23.19
C VAL A 476 11.64 -25.64 -22.28
N HIS A 477 12.48 -24.79 -21.70
CA HIS A 477 12.15 -23.71 -20.77
C HIS A 477 12.71 -22.39 -21.29
N LEU A 478 12.17 -21.27 -20.82
CA LEU A 478 12.52 -19.94 -21.29
C LEU A 478 12.88 -19.02 -20.13
N THR A 479 13.83 -18.11 -20.38
CA THR A 479 14.20 -17.06 -19.42
C THR A 479 14.40 -15.72 -20.13
N LEU A 480 13.91 -14.66 -19.49
CA LEU A 480 14.12 -13.27 -19.87
C LEU A 480 15.19 -12.58 -19.01
N LEU A 481 15.75 -13.29 -18.02
CA LEU A 481 16.79 -12.75 -17.15
C LEU A 481 18.10 -12.57 -17.93
N TRP A 482 18.78 -11.44 -17.69
CA TRP A 482 20.10 -11.17 -18.26
C TRP A 482 21.20 -11.98 -17.58
N LYS A 483 20.97 -12.39 -16.33
CA LYS A 483 21.88 -13.23 -15.55
C LYS A 483 21.51 -14.72 -15.66
N PRO A 484 22.48 -15.65 -15.60
CA PRO A 484 22.24 -17.08 -15.74
C PRO A 484 21.71 -17.76 -14.47
N HIS A 485 20.72 -17.17 -13.82
CA HIS A 485 20.16 -17.69 -12.56
C HIS A 485 19.44 -19.03 -12.78
N LEU A 486 18.54 -19.10 -13.78
CA LEU A 486 17.78 -20.31 -14.07
C LEU A 486 18.70 -21.48 -14.46
N GLU A 487 19.71 -21.24 -15.30
CA GLU A 487 20.64 -22.27 -15.75
C GLU A 487 21.49 -22.82 -14.61
N ARG A 488 22.01 -21.93 -13.75
CA ARG A 488 22.78 -22.34 -12.57
C ARG A 488 21.89 -23.12 -11.59
N ALA A 489 20.66 -22.66 -11.37
CA ALA A 489 19.69 -23.35 -10.50
C ALA A 489 19.34 -24.75 -11.03
N LEU A 490 19.08 -24.89 -12.33
CA LEU A 490 18.79 -26.17 -12.98
C LEU A 490 19.98 -27.12 -12.94
N ALA A 491 21.19 -26.62 -13.17
CA ALA A 491 22.40 -27.42 -13.08
C ALA A 491 22.67 -27.92 -11.66
N ALA A 492 22.35 -27.11 -10.64
CA ALA A 492 22.46 -27.49 -9.24
C ALA A 492 21.37 -28.51 -8.83
N ALA A 493 20.13 -28.31 -9.27
CA ALA A 493 18.99 -29.17 -8.95
C ALA A 493 19.03 -30.52 -9.69
N HIS A 494 19.60 -30.58 -10.89
CA HIS A 494 19.64 -31.79 -11.74
C HIS A 494 21.07 -32.15 -12.20
N PRO A 495 22.00 -32.47 -11.28
CA PRO A 495 23.39 -32.74 -11.64
C PRO A 495 23.57 -33.89 -12.64
N GLN A 496 22.65 -34.86 -12.61
CA GLN A 496 22.59 -36.03 -13.49
C GLN A 496 22.11 -35.74 -14.91
N ARG A 497 21.52 -34.57 -15.21
CA ARG A 497 20.88 -34.28 -16.50
C ARG A 497 21.58 -33.19 -17.28
N THR A 498 21.87 -33.42 -18.54
CA THR A 498 22.48 -32.40 -19.42
C THR A 498 21.59 -31.15 -19.51
N VAL A 499 22.19 -29.97 -19.33
CA VAL A 499 21.51 -28.68 -19.46
C VAL A 499 22.14 -27.89 -20.61
N TYR A 500 21.33 -27.43 -21.55
CA TYR A 500 21.73 -26.52 -22.63
C TYR A 500 21.16 -25.13 -22.38
N ALA A 501 22.01 -24.11 -22.44
CA ALA A 501 21.63 -22.72 -22.49
C ALA A 501 21.82 -22.22 -23.93
N ILE A 502 20.73 -21.91 -24.61
CA ILE A 502 20.73 -21.48 -26.01
C ILE A 502 20.28 -20.03 -26.07
N GLN A 503 21.15 -19.17 -26.55
CA GLN A 503 20.86 -17.76 -26.77
C GLN A 503 20.73 -17.49 -28.27
N PRO A 504 19.54 -17.07 -28.76
CA PRO A 504 19.37 -16.62 -30.13
C PRO A 504 20.25 -15.40 -30.44
N SER A 505 20.67 -15.28 -31.70
CA SER A 505 21.40 -14.11 -32.19
C SER A 505 20.42 -13.01 -32.57
N ILE A 506 20.49 -11.85 -31.91
CA ILE A 506 19.61 -10.69 -32.16
C ILE A 506 20.09 -9.87 -33.37
N ALA A 507 21.40 -9.85 -33.64
CA ALA A 507 22.00 -9.00 -34.68
C ALA A 507 21.79 -9.50 -36.13
N ALA A 508 21.30 -10.73 -36.33
CA ALA A 508 21.05 -11.28 -37.66
C ALA A 508 20.04 -12.45 -37.59
N LEU A 509 18.98 -12.39 -38.39
CA LEU A 509 17.95 -13.45 -38.54
C LEU A 509 18.54 -14.84 -38.89
N SER A 510 19.73 -14.88 -39.48
CA SER A 510 20.49 -16.09 -39.84
C SER A 510 21.71 -16.34 -38.95
N GLY A 511 21.89 -15.55 -37.88
CA GLY A 511 23.00 -15.67 -36.95
C GLY A 511 22.94 -16.99 -36.19
N LYS A 512 24.09 -17.67 -36.09
CA LYS A 512 24.18 -18.92 -35.32
C LYS A 512 23.87 -18.61 -33.84
N PRO A 513 22.94 -19.36 -33.21
CA PRO A 513 22.70 -19.19 -31.79
C PRO A 513 23.94 -19.57 -31.02
N ARG A 514 24.15 -18.91 -29.89
CA ARG A 514 25.19 -19.29 -28.95
C ARG A 514 24.66 -20.43 -28.09
N VAL A 515 25.42 -21.52 -28.03
CA VAL A 515 25.04 -22.71 -27.26
C VAL A 515 26.09 -22.95 -26.19
N VAL A 516 25.66 -23.05 -24.94
CA VAL A 516 26.51 -23.45 -23.82
C VAL A 516 25.89 -24.69 -23.20
N LYS A 517 26.71 -25.69 -22.92
CA LYS A 517 26.29 -26.99 -22.40
C LYS A 517 26.97 -27.29 -21.08
N ARG A 518 26.21 -27.82 -20.14
CA ARG A 518 26.73 -28.54 -18.97
C ARG A 518 26.28 -30.00 -19.07
N ALA A 519 27.25 -30.91 -19.19
CA ALA A 519 27.02 -32.33 -19.43
C ALA A 519 26.72 -33.09 -18.13
N ALA A 520 25.89 -34.14 -18.19
CA ALA A 520 25.56 -35.00 -17.04
C ALA A 520 26.79 -35.32 -16.16
N GLY A 521 26.67 -35.08 -14.84
CA GLY A 521 27.74 -35.31 -13.87
C GLY A 521 28.86 -34.26 -13.83
N THR A 522 28.83 -33.21 -14.66
CA THR A 522 29.86 -32.15 -14.64
C THR A 522 29.36 -30.84 -14.03
N THR A 523 30.27 -30.08 -13.42
CA THR A 523 30.00 -28.71 -12.94
C THR A 523 30.47 -27.63 -13.91
N SER A 524 31.30 -27.99 -14.90
CA SER A 524 31.79 -27.05 -15.91
C SER A 524 30.79 -26.88 -17.05
N TRP A 525 30.60 -25.63 -17.44
CA TRP A 525 29.90 -25.22 -18.65
C TRP A 525 30.89 -25.05 -19.79
N LYS A 526 30.54 -25.54 -20.98
CA LYS A 526 31.36 -25.47 -22.18
C LYS A 526 30.54 -24.91 -23.34
N MET A 527 31.13 -23.98 -24.08
CA MET A 527 30.55 -23.51 -25.34
C MET A 527 30.58 -24.62 -26.40
N GLU A 528 29.44 -24.85 -27.02
CA GLU A 528 29.29 -25.78 -28.15
C GLU A 528 29.30 -24.97 -29.46
N PRO A 529 30.23 -25.27 -30.39
CA PRO A 529 30.41 -24.48 -31.60
C PRO A 529 29.26 -24.66 -32.62
N LEU A 530 28.44 -25.70 -32.46
CA LEU A 530 27.34 -26.04 -33.36
C LEU A 530 26.11 -26.44 -32.55
N LEU A 531 24.93 -26.03 -33.03
CA LEU A 531 23.65 -26.49 -32.49
C LEU A 531 23.50 -28.01 -32.74
N PRO A 532 23.15 -28.81 -31.72
CA PRO A 532 22.81 -30.21 -31.89
C PRO A 532 21.72 -30.40 -32.95
N ARG A 533 21.84 -31.45 -33.77
CA ARG A 533 20.83 -31.76 -34.81
C ARG A 533 19.51 -32.23 -34.21
N ARG A 534 19.55 -32.83 -33.02
CA ARG A 534 18.41 -33.32 -32.24
C ARG A 534 18.74 -33.17 -30.76
N PHE A 535 17.72 -32.87 -29.98
CA PHE A 535 17.77 -32.85 -28.52
C PHE A 535 16.97 -34.04 -27.99
N ASP A 536 17.49 -34.70 -26.98
CA ASP A 536 16.75 -35.74 -26.26
C ASP A 536 15.93 -35.08 -25.15
N LEU A 537 14.79 -34.50 -25.53
CA LEU A 537 13.92 -33.72 -24.63
C LEU A 537 13.26 -34.59 -23.54
N GLU A 538 13.45 -35.92 -23.55
CA GLU A 538 13.03 -36.81 -22.48
C GLU A 538 14.06 -36.86 -21.33
N ASN A 539 15.33 -36.55 -21.61
CA ASN A 539 16.43 -36.65 -20.64
C ASN A 539 17.22 -35.34 -20.46
N GLU A 540 17.14 -34.43 -21.42
CA GLU A 540 17.89 -33.18 -21.46
C GLU A 540 16.98 -31.97 -21.17
N ILE A 541 17.56 -30.95 -20.54
CA ILE A 541 16.88 -29.67 -20.26
C ILE A 541 17.47 -28.61 -21.20
N VAL A 542 16.61 -27.91 -21.92
CA VAL A 542 16.99 -26.81 -22.81
C VAL A 542 16.40 -25.51 -22.28
N VAL A 543 17.25 -24.51 -22.06
CA VAL A 543 16.87 -23.16 -21.64
C VAL A 543 17.11 -22.19 -22.79
N LEU A 544 16.05 -21.56 -23.28
CA LEU A 544 16.10 -20.49 -24.28
C LEU A 544 16.25 -19.14 -23.59
N ARG A 545 17.37 -18.47 -23.85
CA ARG A 545 17.70 -17.15 -23.28
C ARG A 545 17.35 -16.04 -24.26
N LEU A 546 16.14 -15.51 -24.17
CA LEU A 546 15.63 -14.61 -25.20
C LEU A 546 16.21 -13.20 -25.11
N TYR A 547 16.47 -12.69 -23.90
CA TYR A 547 16.98 -11.32 -23.70
C TYR A 547 18.50 -11.23 -23.62
N GLY A 548 19.21 -12.37 -23.71
CA GLY A 548 20.66 -12.41 -23.74
C GLY A 548 21.37 -12.17 -22.40
N GLY A 549 22.38 -11.30 -22.39
CA GLY A 549 23.18 -10.99 -21.20
C GLY A 549 24.39 -11.90 -21.00
N TYR A 550 24.64 -12.31 -19.75
CA TYR A 550 25.83 -13.08 -19.37
C TYR A 550 25.63 -14.59 -19.49
N SER A 551 26.59 -15.28 -20.12
CA SER A 551 26.58 -16.75 -20.20
C SER A 551 26.84 -17.44 -18.85
N ALA A 552 26.40 -18.68 -18.71
CA ALA A 552 26.57 -19.50 -17.51
C ALA A 552 28.01 -20.01 -17.28
N GLU A 553 28.95 -19.70 -18.17
CA GLU A 553 30.34 -20.17 -18.13
C GLU A 553 31.11 -19.58 -16.94
N ALA A 554 32.15 -20.29 -16.48
CA ALA A 554 32.99 -19.82 -15.36
C ALA A 554 33.65 -18.46 -15.63
N ARG A 555 33.87 -18.13 -16.90
CA ARG A 555 34.14 -16.77 -17.37
C ARG A 555 32.94 -16.34 -18.21
N PRO A 556 31.96 -15.66 -17.61
CA PRO A 556 30.76 -15.23 -18.33
C PRO A 556 31.16 -14.36 -19.52
N ILE A 557 30.67 -14.70 -20.69
CA ILE A 557 30.85 -13.86 -21.86
C ILE A 557 29.57 -13.08 -22.05
N PHE A 558 29.73 -11.77 -22.14
CA PHE A 558 28.65 -10.85 -22.44
C PHE A 558 28.19 -11.06 -23.89
N SER A 559 26.89 -11.22 -24.09
CA SER A 559 26.28 -11.22 -25.42
C SER A 559 25.22 -10.13 -25.49
N PRO A 560 25.08 -9.44 -26.65
CA PRO A 560 24.21 -8.27 -26.79
C PRO A 560 22.80 -8.57 -26.25
N PRO A 561 22.34 -7.81 -25.24
CA PRO A 561 21.03 -7.97 -24.64
C PRO A 561 19.93 -7.27 -25.46
N ILE A 562 18.68 -7.66 -25.24
CA ILE A 562 17.51 -6.88 -25.67
C ILE A 562 17.22 -5.85 -24.58
N LEU A 563 17.35 -4.56 -24.89
CA LEU A 563 17.21 -3.47 -23.91
C LEU A 563 16.25 -2.36 -24.32
N THR A 564 16.07 -2.15 -25.62
CA THR A 564 15.24 -1.08 -26.18
C THR A 564 13.96 -1.62 -26.78
N ASP A 565 12.96 -0.74 -26.93
CA ASP A 565 11.71 -1.12 -27.60
C ASP A 565 11.97 -1.53 -29.06
N ASP A 566 12.94 -0.89 -29.72
CA ASP A 566 13.42 -1.27 -31.05
C ASP A 566 14.07 -2.66 -31.07
N ASP A 567 14.85 -3.03 -30.05
CA ASP A 567 15.41 -4.39 -29.94
C ASP A 567 14.31 -5.44 -29.79
N HIS A 568 13.21 -5.13 -29.08
CA HIS A 568 12.07 -6.03 -28.96
C HIS A 568 11.34 -6.21 -30.30
N ILE A 569 11.17 -5.12 -31.06
CA ILE A 569 10.52 -5.12 -32.37
C ILE A 569 11.39 -5.82 -33.42
N HIS A 570 12.69 -5.58 -33.44
CA HIS A 570 13.57 -6.11 -34.48
C HIS A 570 14.20 -7.45 -34.12
N GLY A 571 14.39 -7.74 -32.84
CA GLY A 571 15.03 -8.96 -32.34
C GLY A 571 14.07 -10.14 -32.25
N LEU A 572 13.22 -10.15 -31.21
CA LEU A 572 12.29 -11.26 -30.96
C LEU A 572 11.19 -11.35 -32.04
N LEU A 573 10.78 -10.21 -32.58
CA LEU A 573 9.68 -10.10 -33.56
C LEU A 573 10.15 -9.97 -35.02
N GLY A 574 11.43 -9.73 -35.30
CA GLY A 574 12.02 -9.79 -36.66
C GLY A 574 11.36 -8.94 -37.76
N ALA A 575 11.91 -9.00 -38.98
CA ALA A 575 11.30 -8.41 -40.18
C ALA A 575 10.13 -9.25 -40.74
N ASP A 576 10.11 -10.55 -40.44
CA ASP A 576 9.06 -11.50 -40.84
C ASP A 576 7.90 -11.59 -39.82
N GLY A 577 7.91 -10.75 -38.77
CA GLY A 577 6.94 -10.75 -37.69
C GLY A 577 7.12 -11.90 -36.69
N LEU A 578 6.05 -12.29 -36.00
CA LEU A 578 6.00 -13.24 -34.87
C LEU A 578 6.50 -14.69 -35.16
N LYS A 579 7.17 -14.97 -36.27
CA LYS A 579 7.65 -16.30 -36.64
C LYS A 579 9.04 -16.60 -36.06
N ALA A 580 9.13 -17.70 -35.32
CA ALA A 580 10.41 -18.20 -34.81
C ALA A 580 11.34 -18.71 -35.94
N PRO A 581 12.67 -18.50 -35.81
CA PRO A 581 13.68 -19.13 -36.66
C PRO A 581 13.47 -20.65 -36.85
N SER A 582 13.75 -21.15 -38.05
CA SER A 582 13.49 -22.55 -38.43
C SER A 582 14.16 -23.59 -37.52
N TRP A 583 15.34 -23.27 -36.96
CA TRP A 583 16.05 -24.15 -36.03
C TRP A 583 15.34 -24.26 -34.66
N MET A 584 14.54 -23.27 -34.30
CA MET A 584 13.83 -23.19 -33.02
C MET A 584 12.40 -23.73 -33.12
N THR A 585 11.83 -23.84 -34.32
CA THR A 585 10.48 -24.38 -34.54
C THR A 585 10.29 -25.76 -33.90
N GLY A 586 11.29 -26.64 -33.98
CA GLY A 586 11.24 -27.96 -33.35
C GLY A 586 11.33 -27.91 -31.82
N LEU A 587 12.05 -26.94 -31.26
CA LEU A 587 12.18 -26.75 -29.81
C LEU A 587 10.90 -26.16 -29.19
N LEU A 588 10.19 -25.31 -29.92
CA LEU A 588 8.95 -24.68 -29.44
C LEU A 588 7.73 -25.60 -29.48
N ALA A 589 7.83 -26.79 -30.09
CA ALA A 589 6.71 -27.72 -30.17
C ALA A 589 6.19 -28.16 -28.78
N LEU A 590 7.08 -28.42 -27.81
CA LEU A 590 6.70 -28.76 -26.44
C LEU A 590 6.11 -27.56 -25.68
N PRO A 591 6.77 -26.38 -25.60
CA PRO A 591 6.21 -25.18 -24.99
C PRO A 591 4.83 -24.77 -25.49
N ARG A 592 4.51 -25.06 -26.75
CA ARG A 592 3.20 -24.75 -27.35
C ARG A 592 2.10 -25.72 -26.96
N THR A 593 2.45 -26.92 -26.48
CA THR A 593 1.49 -28.00 -26.21
C THR A 593 1.38 -28.36 -24.72
N GLN A 594 2.40 -28.03 -23.92
CA GLN A 594 2.42 -28.25 -22.48
C GLN A 594 1.93 -27.03 -21.69
N PRO A 595 1.28 -27.25 -20.52
CA PRO A 595 0.98 -26.18 -19.59
C PRO A 595 2.20 -25.30 -19.28
N GLY A 596 2.01 -23.98 -19.29
CA GLY A 596 3.06 -23.02 -18.96
C GLY A 596 2.99 -22.58 -17.50
N LEU A 597 4.13 -22.51 -16.82
CA LEU A 597 4.30 -21.77 -15.57
C LEU A 597 5.03 -20.45 -15.88
N PHE A 598 4.30 -19.34 -15.81
CA PHE A 598 4.83 -18.00 -16.05
C PHE A 598 5.14 -17.31 -14.72
N VAL A 599 6.39 -16.88 -14.53
CA VAL A 599 6.82 -16.26 -13.27
C VAL A 599 7.42 -14.90 -13.56
N GLY A 600 6.89 -13.83 -12.96
CA GLY A 600 7.35 -12.46 -13.23
C GLY A 600 7.04 -11.98 -14.64
N LEU A 601 5.89 -12.40 -15.20
CA LEU A 601 5.33 -11.78 -16.40
C LEU A 601 4.11 -10.96 -16.00
N SER A 602 4.04 -9.73 -16.49
CA SER A 602 2.83 -8.90 -16.43
C SER A 602 2.14 -8.79 -17.79
N ILE A 603 0.82 -8.98 -17.84
CA ILE A 603 0.00 -8.80 -19.06
C ILE A 603 -0.14 -7.33 -19.45
N LEU A 604 0.06 -6.41 -18.49
CA LEU A 604 0.05 -4.97 -18.75
C LEU A 604 1.29 -4.55 -19.54
N ASP A 605 2.39 -5.28 -19.39
CA ASP A 605 3.59 -5.07 -20.18
C ASP A 605 3.41 -5.59 -21.62
N TRP A 606 3.57 -4.68 -22.58
CA TRP A 606 3.44 -5.02 -24.00
C TRP A 606 4.47 -6.06 -24.46
N ARG A 607 5.69 -6.06 -23.89
CA ARG A 607 6.80 -6.95 -24.26
C ARG A 607 6.48 -8.38 -23.86
N HIS A 608 5.88 -8.57 -22.68
CA HIS A 608 5.42 -9.87 -22.19
C HIS A 608 4.24 -10.40 -23.03
N ARG A 609 3.28 -9.53 -23.38
CA ARG A 609 2.20 -9.91 -24.32
C ARG A 609 2.72 -10.34 -25.68
N MET A 610 3.71 -9.63 -26.22
CA MET A 610 4.32 -10.00 -27.51
C MET A 610 5.09 -11.30 -27.42
N LEU A 611 5.83 -11.53 -26.33
CA LEU A 611 6.48 -12.81 -26.06
C LEU A 611 5.48 -13.97 -26.05
N LEU A 612 4.35 -13.84 -25.35
CA LEU A 612 3.35 -14.91 -25.29
C LEU A 612 2.71 -15.16 -26.67
N ARG A 613 2.45 -14.10 -27.45
CA ARG A 613 1.97 -14.23 -28.83
C ARG A 613 2.97 -14.95 -29.73
N TRP A 614 4.26 -14.67 -29.56
CA TRP A 614 5.35 -15.32 -30.28
C TRP A 614 5.50 -16.79 -29.87
N LEU A 615 5.47 -17.06 -28.57
CA LEU A 615 5.62 -18.39 -28.00
C LEU A 615 4.54 -19.32 -28.54
N TYR A 616 3.28 -18.86 -28.49
CA TYR A 616 2.12 -19.63 -28.91
C TYR A 616 1.75 -19.49 -30.39
N ASP A 617 2.42 -18.63 -31.17
CA ASP A 617 2.16 -18.50 -32.61
C ASP A 617 0.68 -18.23 -32.92
N HIS A 618 0.09 -17.28 -32.19
CA HIS A 618 -1.34 -16.97 -32.19
C HIS A 618 -2.29 -18.09 -31.75
N SER A 619 -1.75 -19.26 -31.40
CA SER A 619 -2.53 -20.39 -30.91
C SER A 619 -2.96 -20.19 -29.45
N PRO A 620 -4.02 -20.88 -29.03
CA PRO A 620 -4.40 -20.98 -27.62
C PRO A 620 -3.26 -21.51 -26.73
N ALA A 621 -3.02 -20.89 -25.58
CA ALA A 621 -2.23 -21.52 -24.52
C ALA A 621 -2.98 -22.74 -23.94
N PRO A 622 -2.28 -23.78 -23.46
CA PRO A 622 -2.93 -24.92 -22.80
C PRO A 622 -3.71 -24.51 -21.54
N LYS A 623 -4.85 -25.16 -21.28
CA LYS A 623 -5.84 -24.75 -20.25
C LYS A 623 -5.32 -24.76 -18.82
N ASP A 624 -4.33 -25.59 -18.51
CA ASP A 624 -3.77 -25.72 -17.16
C ASP A 624 -2.54 -24.82 -16.94
N SER A 625 -2.35 -23.82 -17.80
CA SER A 625 -1.26 -22.85 -17.66
C SER A 625 -1.55 -21.86 -16.54
N LEU A 626 -0.49 -21.48 -15.81
CA LEU A 626 -0.55 -20.68 -14.61
C LEU A 626 0.41 -19.49 -14.70
N ALA A 627 -0.05 -18.30 -14.30
CA ALA A 627 0.79 -17.13 -14.08
C ALA A 627 0.93 -16.86 -12.57
N LEU A 628 2.17 -16.75 -12.10
CA LEU A 628 2.53 -16.31 -10.76
C LEU A 628 2.76 -14.81 -10.77
N LEU A 629 1.85 -14.07 -10.14
CA LEU A 629 1.93 -12.62 -9.97
C LEU A 629 2.43 -12.30 -8.57
N THR A 630 3.19 -11.22 -8.45
CA THR A 630 3.67 -10.70 -7.17
C THR A 630 2.55 -9.93 -6.44
N PRO A 631 2.59 -9.79 -5.11
CA PRO A 631 1.53 -9.14 -4.33
C PRO A 631 1.29 -7.67 -4.65
N ASP A 632 2.27 -7.00 -5.27
CA ASP A 632 2.20 -5.62 -5.75
C ASP A 632 1.53 -5.48 -7.13
N ALA A 633 1.21 -6.60 -7.81
CA ALA A 633 0.46 -6.58 -9.06
C ALA A 633 -0.93 -5.96 -8.87
N GLU A 634 -1.41 -5.22 -9.88
CA GLU A 634 -2.73 -4.60 -9.83
C GLU A 634 -3.83 -5.66 -9.72
N PRO A 635 -4.85 -5.52 -8.85
CA PRO A 635 -5.92 -6.51 -8.72
C PRO A 635 -6.65 -6.78 -10.05
N ALA A 636 -6.79 -5.75 -10.89
CA ALA A 636 -7.39 -5.87 -12.22
C ALA A 636 -6.55 -6.73 -13.17
N GLU A 637 -5.24 -6.86 -12.96
CA GLU A 637 -4.38 -7.70 -13.79
C GLU A 637 -4.75 -9.19 -13.66
N VAL A 638 -5.08 -9.66 -12.44
CA VAL A 638 -5.55 -11.04 -12.20
C VAL A 638 -6.78 -11.34 -13.07
N GLU A 639 -7.75 -10.41 -13.11
CA GLU A 639 -8.95 -10.55 -13.93
C GLU A 639 -8.66 -10.54 -15.44
N ILE A 640 -7.64 -9.80 -15.88
CA ILE A 640 -7.23 -9.75 -17.29
C ILE A 640 -6.62 -11.10 -17.73
N TRP A 641 -5.77 -11.69 -16.91
CA TRP A 641 -5.23 -13.04 -17.15
C TRP A 641 -6.33 -14.09 -17.21
N ASP A 642 -7.25 -14.06 -16.23
CA ASP A 642 -8.37 -15.02 -16.14
C ASP A 642 -9.44 -14.81 -17.22
N SER A 643 -9.59 -13.60 -17.76
CA SER A 643 -10.50 -13.32 -18.88
C SER A 643 -9.86 -13.61 -20.25
N GLY A 644 -8.53 -13.77 -20.30
CA GLY A 644 -7.78 -13.94 -21.55
C GLY A 644 -7.55 -12.63 -22.31
N GLY A 645 -7.70 -11.49 -21.65
CA GLY A 645 -7.54 -10.17 -22.23
C GLY A 645 -6.13 -9.94 -22.77
N GLY A 646 -6.01 -9.61 -24.06
CA GLY A 646 -4.71 -9.32 -24.68
C GLY A 646 -3.84 -10.54 -25.02
N LEU A 647 -4.27 -11.76 -24.68
CA LEU A 647 -3.60 -13.03 -25.02
C LEU A 647 -4.00 -13.55 -26.42
N PRO A 648 -3.14 -14.35 -27.08
CA PRO A 648 -3.51 -14.99 -28.34
C PRO A 648 -4.73 -15.92 -28.15
N GLY A 649 -5.70 -15.84 -29.07
CA GLY A 649 -6.91 -16.66 -29.01
C GLY A 649 -7.90 -16.32 -27.89
N ALA A 650 -7.69 -15.23 -27.12
CA ALA A 650 -8.54 -14.78 -26.00
C ALA A 650 -8.74 -15.86 -24.91
N ILE A 651 -7.69 -16.62 -24.62
CA ILE A 651 -7.75 -17.75 -23.69
C ILE A 651 -7.19 -17.40 -22.33
N ARG A 652 -7.86 -17.99 -21.34
CA ARG A 652 -7.65 -17.81 -19.92
C ARG A 652 -6.40 -18.57 -19.49
N ILE A 653 -5.47 -17.86 -18.87
CA ILE A 653 -4.36 -18.44 -18.12
C ILE A 653 -4.67 -18.11 -16.67
N THR A 654 -4.72 -19.12 -15.80
CA THR A 654 -5.07 -18.89 -14.40
C THR A 654 -3.98 -18.06 -13.74
N ALA A 655 -4.33 -16.93 -13.13
CA ALA A 655 -3.39 -16.14 -12.35
C ALA A 655 -3.53 -16.45 -10.86
N ILE A 656 -2.40 -16.63 -10.17
CA ILE A 656 -2.34 -16.66 -8.71
C ILE A 656 -1.35 -15.63 -8.20
N THR A 657 -1.70 -14.99 -7.10
CA THR A 657 -0.86 -14.00 -6.44
C THR A 657 -0.16 -14.64 -5.27
N GLU A 658 1.17 -14.72 -5.32
CA GLU A 658 2.00 -15.30 -4.27
C GLU A 658 3.24 -14.42 -4.05
N ASP A 659 3.62 -14.24 -2.78
CA ASP A 659 4.86 -13.52 -2.44
C ASP A 659 6.08 -14.43 -2.72
N PRO A 660 7.03 -14.04 -3.59
CA PRO A 660 8.24 -14.83 -3.85
C PRO A 660 9.00 -15.24 -2.60
N ALA A 661 9.08 -14.36 -1.59
CA ALA A 661 9.78 -14.62 -0.33
C ALA A 661 9.06 -15.65 0.55
N CYS A 662 7.72 -15.73 0.46
CA CYS A 662 6.93 -16.75 1.14
C CYS A 662 6.83 -18.06 0.35
N LEU A 663 6.78 -17.98 -0.98
CA LEU A 663 6.60 -19.14 -1.86
C LEU A 663 7.86 -20.01 -1.93
N ALA A 664 9.06 -19.41 -1.93
CA ALA A 664 10.32 -20.15 -2.03
C ALA A 664 10.50 -21.19 -0.89
N PRO A 665 10.29 -20.86 0.41
CA PRO A 665 10.29 -21.85 1.48
C PRO A 665 9.25 -22.97 1.31
N LEU A 666 8.05 -22.64 0.84
CA LEU A 666 6.97 -23.62 0.65
C LEU A 666 7.29 -24.62 -0.45
N LEU A 667 7.87 -24.16 -1.54
CA LEU A 667 8.38 -25.01 -2.62
C LEU A 667 9.58 -25.86 -2.15
N ALA A 668 10.43 -25.32 -1.28
CA ALA A 668 11.56 -26.06 -0.72
C ALA A 668 11.10 -27.22 0.19
N ASP A 669 10.04 -27.00 0.96
CA ASP A 669 9.41 -27.96 1.87
C ASP A 669 8.47 -28.96 1.16
N PHE A 670 7.98 -28.64 -0.04
CA PHE A 670 7.13 -29.54 -0.82
C PHE A 670 7.95 -30.72 -1.37
N GLY A 671 7.68 -31.91 -0.85
CA GLY A 671 8.41 -33.13 -1.17
C GLY A 671 8.05 -33.69 -2.55
N MET A 672 9.06 -34.00 -3.36
CA MET A 672 8.91 -34.77 -4.61
C MET A 672 8.26 -36.16 -4.41
N ASP A 673 8.22 -36.67 -3.17
CA ASP A 673 7.65 -37.99 -2.82
C ASP A 673 6.12 -37.97 -2.59
N GLU A 674 5.48 -36.80 -2.43
CA GLU A 674 4.01 -36.69 -2.40
C GLU A 674 3.39 -36.66 -3.82
N ALA A 675 4.22 -36.54 -4.86
CA ALA A 675 3.83 -36.48 -6.27
C ALA A 675 4.07 -37.82 -7.00
N ARG A 676 3.56 -38.94 -6.45
CA ARG A 676 3.56 -40.27 -7.08
C ARG A 676 2.19 -40.76 -7.47
#